data_AF-A0A7C5MS97-F1
#
_entry.id   AF-A0A7C5MS97-F1
#
_cell.length_a   1.000
_cell.length_b   1.000
_cell.length_c   1.000
_cell.angle_alpha   90.00
_cell.angle_beta   90.00
_cell.angle_gamma   90.00
#
_symmetry.space_group_name_H-M   'P 1'
#
loop_
_entity.id
_entity.type
_entity.pdbx_description
1 polymer ?
#
loop_
_entity_poly.entity_id
_entity_poly.type
_entity_poly.pdbx_seq_one_letter_code
_entity_poly.pdbx_strand_id
1 'polypeptide(L)'
;MEEKKSYSILPDWIHTKNEERLNLEGELSLINPNALSLFYGIIDYAEKYHTSYLPFDGLVKHLCDYGLKIGNPALKTQSSIIEIFKSIYLLLVKKKYCQPELVEKKVVAIILRDPKAPTVDDIKKILESLKNEYEKCSTEEKRPFPSESHFPNFHFYPDVVYVLSLKEFAEKVFSDIKIEQPLCKILLPENQDIFLPSQIFKQLFDFALLKLQLFLSYSESSNLLFKKLKEKFSSLKMLNSMKDLFPLARAEHEILAAITMEILGFTSIEKDLAIWQSCQIVQAIAFKKGVETQRKTIEKGTFDIFLKIAEKTPSFFNRSSLLKLRDSYSNFRVFSLENYIKIVDQFLSEYSSKDASLPLIFAELHNERVYIHRNNFYKHLIDFLDKLFIDLHKKFSDEYTKNAKAFLKEAFIQSEEAFNEYVNEIVNKENSFVVYYLKDALSLYKILLFCESNNSDAKGIVKRFFTVKENGEVILRPFSKIIGLDYQKIIKEAKVFLPFFEQFNFFSWIFSLFRKFAERFDKALDSQLKAKKELPALSEIIHPVISSVKEKKTIPETASEKGGKQQKTKKEKALSYLKSLEEFKDEMIGNSSVEEMLSLYESRWNHILNKKTREDNLKYVKDKIANRIKFIKKPTVENILQEVENIIITDKNLQQLTDQNALKKYITLVFIEYFLKKQK
;
A
#
# COMPACT_ATOMS: atom_id res chain seq x y z
N MET A 1 9.59 -49.09 -8.88
CA MET A 1 10.40 -48.44 -7.83
C MET A 1 10.02 -48.90 -6.42
N GLU A 2 8.85 -49.55 -6.23
CA GLU A 2 8.37 -50.09 -4.94
C GLU A 2 9.16 -51.32 -4.44
N GLU A 3 9.55 -52.25 -5.32
CA GLU A 3 10.27 -53.49 -4.93
C GLU A 3 11.66 -53.25 -4.31
N LYS A 4 12.29 -52.09 -4.53
CA LYS A 4 13.58 -51.77 -3.88
C LYS A 4 13.42 -51.32 -2.43
N LYS A 5 12.24 -50.80 -2.03
CA LYS A 5 11.95 -50.39 -0.64
C LYS A 5 11.49 -51.57 0.23
N SER A 6 10.89 -52.61 -0.35
CA SER A 6 10.39 -53.77 0.40
C SER A 6 11.48 -54.62 1.04
N TYR A 7 12.72 -54.51 0.58
CA TYR A 7 13.84 -55.33 1.06
C TYR A 7 14.87 -54.57 1.88
N SER A 8 14.69 -53.26 2.11
CA SER A 8 15.58 -52.46 2.97
C SER A 8 15.28 -52.61 4.47
N ILE A 9 14.14 -53.22 4.82
CA ILE A 9 13.78 -53.52 6.20
C ILE A 9 14.35 -54.89 6.55
N LEU A 10 15.27 -54.92 7.51
CA LEU A 10 15.89 -56.13 8.02
C LEU A 10 15.11 -56.64 9.24
N PRO A 11 14.74 -57.94 9.27
CA PRO A 11 14.17 -58.57 10.45
C PRO A 11 15.00 -58.37 11.72
N ASP A 12 14.35 -58.20 12.87
CA ASP A 12 15.01 -57.87 14.14
C ASP A 12 16.01 -58.95 14.60
N TRP A 13 15.73 -60.21 14.27
CA TRP A 13 16.63 -61.34 14.58
C TRP A 13 17.96 -61.27 13.80
N ILE A 14 18.08 -60.45 12.75
CA ILE A 14 19.36 -60.25 12.04
C ILE A 14 20.29 -59.35 12.86
N HIS A 15 19.74 -58.32 13.51
CA HIS A 15 20.51 -57.28 14.20
C HIS A 15 20.70 -57.53 15.69
N THR A 16 19.73 -58.19 16.33
CA THR A 16 19.73 -58.41 17.77
C THR A 16 19.90 -59.89 18.10
N LYS A 17 20.79 -60.20 19.04
CA LYS A 17 20.87 -61.52 19.69
C LYS A 17 19.76 -61.68 20.72
N ASN A 18 18.53 -61.71 20.23
CA ASN A 18 17.35 -62.05 21.01
C ASN A 18 17.26 -63.57 21.22
N GLU A 19 16.36 -64.02 22.10
CA GLU A 19 16.15 -65.44 22.39
C GLU A 19 15.85 -66.26 21.13
N GLU A 20 15.14 -65.67 20.16
CA GLU A 20 14.84 -66.31 18.88
C GLU A 20 16.08 -66.60 18.05
N ARG A 21 17.00 -65.62 17.94
CA ARG A 21 18.29 -65.81 17.26
C ARG A 21 19.14 -66.84 17.96
N LEU A 22 19.19 -66.83 19.31
CA LEU A 22 19.95 -67.82 20.09
C LEU A 22 19.41 -69.24 19.89
N ASN A 23 18.08 -69.40 19.87
CA ASN A 23 17.44 -70.68 19.58
C ASN A 23 17.73 -71.15 18.15
N LEU A 24 17.64 -70.25 17.16
CA LEU A 24 17.96 -70.56 15.76
C LEU A 24 19.45 -70.95 15.58
N GLU A 25 20.37 -70.22 16.20
CA GLU A 25 21.80 -70.55 16.24
C GLU A 25 22.04 -71.94 16.88
N GLY A 26 21.34 -72.24 17.98
CA GLY A 26 21.36 -73.56 18.61
C GLY A 26 20.94 -74.68 17.67
N GLU A 27 19.80 -74.54 16.98
CA GLU A 27 19.33 -75.52 16.00
C GLU A 27 20.28 -75.68 14.79
N LEU A 28 20.84 -74.56 14.28
CA LEU A 28 21.79 -74.57 13.16
C LEU A 28 23.09 -75.29 13.52
N SER A 29 23.56 -75.14 14.76
CA SER A 29 24.79 -75.80 15.24
C SER A 29 24.73 -77.33 15.18
N LEU A 30 23.52 -77.91 15.25
CA LEU A 30 23.28 -79.35 15.20
C LEU A 30 23.25 -79.93 13.78
N ILE A 31 23.19 -79.08 12.74
CA ILE A 31 23.06 -79.51 11.34
C ILE A 31 24.43 -79.84 10.73
N ASN A 32 25.41 -78.94 10.89
CA ASN A 32 26.74 -79.08 10.32
C ASN A 32 27.76 -78.28 11.16
N PRO A 33 28.99 -78.78 11.40
CA PRO A 33 30.01 -78.04 12.14
C PRO A 33 30.32 -76.64 11.60
N ASN A 34 30.09 -76.42 10.30
CA ASN A 34 30.31 -75.14 9.62
C ASN A 34 29.02 -74.34 9.39
N ALA A 35 27.85 -74.82 9.81
CA ALA A 35 26.57 -74.17 9.55
C ALA A 35 26.48 -72.78 10.19
N LEU A 36 26.96 -72.64 11.43
CA LEU A 36 27.01 -71.34 12.11
C LEU A 36 27.91 -70.34 11.39
N SER A 37 29.07 -70.79 10.88
CA SER A 37 29.98 -69.92 10.12
C SER A 37 29.32 -69.41 8.83
N LEU A 38 28.58 -70.29 8.12
CA LEU A 38 27.85 -69.91 6.92
C LEU A 38 26.70 -68.95 7.26
N PHE A 39 25.93 -69.25 8.30
CA PHE A 39 24.81 -68.42 8.77
C PHE A 39 25.27 -67.02 9.18
N TYR A 40 26.40 -66.90 9.89
CA TYR A 40 27.00 -65.60 10.19
C TYR A 40 27.47 -64.86 8.94
N GLY A 41 27.94 -65.57 7.90
CA GLY A 41 28.23 -64.97 6.60
C GLY A 41 26.97 -64.44 5.89
N ILE A 42 25.82 -65.11 6.06
CA ILE A 42 24.52 -64.64 5.55
C ILE A 42 24.08 -63.37 6.29
N ILE A 43 24.23 -63.34 7.61
CA ILE A 43 23.94 -62.15 8.43
C ILE A 43 24.89 -61.01 8.06
N ASP A 44 26.19 -61.27 7.95
CA ASP A 44 27.20 -60.29 7.55
C ASP A 44 26.87 -59.68 6.17
N TYR A 45 26.37 -60.48 5.22
CA TYR A 45 25.86 -59.95 3.95
C TYR A 45 24.68 -59.00 4.16
N ALA A 46 23.66 -59.46 4.87
CA ALA A 46 22.41 -58.72 5.08
C ALA A 46 22.69 -57.38 5.79
N GLU A 47 23.55 -57.38 6.81
CA GLU A 47 23.97 -56.19 7.55
C GLU A 47 24.84 -55.25 6.69
N LYS A 48 25.84 -55.78 5.98
CA LYS A 48 26.76 -54.99 5.15
C LYS A 48 26.04 -54.23 4.04
N TYR A 49 25.04 -54.86 3.42
CA TYR A 49 24.30 -54.28 2.30
C TYR A 49 22.93 -53.72 2.69
N HIS A 50 22.59 -53.76 3.99
CA HIS A 50 21.30 -53.33 4.54
C HIS A 50 20.09 -53.86 3.75
N THR A 51 20.08 -55.18 3.47
CA THR A 51 19.05 -55.81 2.63
C THR A 51 18.64 -57.19 3.10
N SER A 52 17.33 -57.42 3.13
CA SER A 52 16.70 -58.73 3.31
C SER A 52 16.70 -59.57 2.03
N TYR A 53 16.98 -58.95 0.88
CA TYR A 53 17.08 -59.61 -0.41
C TYR A 53 18.52 -60.05 -0.68
N LEU A 54 18.71 -61.36 -0.85
CA LEU A 54 20.01 -62.00 -1.03
C LEU A 54 20.04 -62.71 -2.39
N PRO A 55 20.53 -62.04 -3.46
CA PRO A 55 20.70 -62.69 -4.76
C PRO A 55 21.69 -63.84 -4.64
N PHE A 56 21.34 -65.02 -5.17
CA PHE A 56 22.11 -66.24 -4.92
C PHE A 56 23.58 -66.11 -5.36
N ASP A 57 23.83 -65.59 -6.57
CA ASP A 57 25.19 -65.42 -7.09
C ASP A 57 26.01 -64.41 -6.27
N GLY A 58 25.38 -63.31 -5.83
CA GLY A 58 26.01 -62.29 -5.00
C GLY A 58 26.31 -62.79 -3.59
N LEU A 59 25.39 -63.56 -3.01
CA LEU A 59 25.52 -64.16 -1.69
C LEU A 59 26.64 -65.20 -1.66
N VAL A 60 26.69 -66.12 -2.63
CA VAL A 60 27.73 -67.15 -2.73
C VAL A 60 29.12 -66.52 -2.83
N LYS A 61 29.29 -65.48 -3.66
CA LYS A 61 30.56 -64.75 -3.79
C LYS A 61 30.99 -64.15 -2.44
N HIS A 62 30.07 -63.48 -1.74
CA HIS A 62 30.37 -62.89 -0.43
C HIS A 62 30.68 -63.94 0.63
N LEU A 63 30.00 -65.09 0.61
CA LEU A 63 30.28 -66.19 1.54
C LEU A 63 31.69 -66.79 1.33
N CYS A 64 32.17 -66.85 0.08
CA CYS A 64 33.56 -67.21 -0.21
C CYS A 64 34.55 -66.20 0.41
N ASP A 65 34.31 -64.90 0.19
CA ASP A 65 35.16 -63.82 0.73
C ASP A 65 35.15 -63.82 2.27
N TYR A 66 33.97 -64.04 2.86
CA TYR A 66 33.79 -64.18 4.30
C TYR A 66 34.53 -65.39 4.86
N GLY A 67 34.42 -66.55 4.20
CA GLY A 67 35.13 -67.78 4.55
C GLY A 67 36.64 -67.62 4.57
N LEU A 68 37.20 -66.88 3.60
CA LEU A 68 38.61 -66.51 3.57
C LEU A 68 38.99 -65.60 4.74
N LYS A 69 38.15 -64.61 5.07
CA LYS A 69 38.36 -63.67 6.18
C LYS A 69 38.40 -64.37 7.55
N ILE A 70 37.55 -65.36 7.78
CA ILE A 70 37.48 -66.09 9.06
C ILE A 70 38.35 -67.35 9.10
N GLY A 71 39.06 -67.67 8.01
CA GLY A 71 39.94 -68.84 7.94
C GLY A 71 39.21 -70.19 7.89
N ASN A 72 37.91 -70.25 7.58
CA ASN A 72 37.15 -71.50 7.53
C ASN A 72 37.33 -72.20 6.16
N PRO A 73 37.99 -73.37 6.07
CA PRO A 73 38.25 -74.05 4.80
C PRO A 73 36.99 -74.56 4.10
N ALA A 74 35.91 -74.84 4.84
CA ALA A 74 34.66 -75.34 4.28
C ALA A 74 33.87 -74.27 3.49
N LEU A 75 34.24 -72.99 3.64
CA LEU A 75 33.62 -71.84 2.99
C LEU A 75 34.48 -71.25 1.87
N LYS A 76 35.48 -71.98 1.36
CA LYS A 76 36.41 -71.47 0.31
C LYS A 76 35.99 -71.78 -1.12
N THR A 77 35.08 -72.73 -1.31
CA THR A 77 34.63 -73.18 -2.63
C THR A 77 33.11 -73.08 -2.76
N GLN A 78 32.65 -72.72 -3.95
CA GLN A 78 31.22 -72.60 -4.25
C GLN A 78 30.47 -73.92 -4.05
N SER A 79 31.06 -75.07 -4.39
CA SER A 79 30.43 -76.37 -4.22
C SER A 79 30.16 -76.71 -2.75
N SER A 80 31.14 -76.51 -1.87
CA SER A 80 31.01 -76.77 -0.43
C SER A 80 30.04 -75.81 0.25
N ILE A 81 30.04 -74.53 -0.14
CA ILE A 81 29.05 -73.55 0.32
C ILE A 81 27.63 -73.99 -0.04
N ILE A 82 27.38 -74.37 -1.30
CA ILE A 82 26.05 -74.77 -1.76
C ILE A 82 25.54 -76.01 -1.02
N GLU A 83 26.42 -76.97 -0.73
CA GLU A 83 26.05 -78.18 -0.01
C GLU A 83 25.60 -77.89 1.43
N ILE A 84 26.36 -77.09 2.18
CA ILE A 84 26.02 -76.68 3.55
C ILE A 84 24.78 -75.79 3.55
N PHE A 85 24.68 -74.88 2.58
CA PHE A 85 23.58 -73.93 2.45
C PHE A 85 22.23 -74.61 2.26
N LYS A 86 22.14 -75.75 1.54
CA LYS A 86 20.88 -76.47 1.32
C LYS A 86 20.19 -76.83 2.65
N SER A 87 20.92 -77.38 3.61
CA SER A 87 20.36 -77.81 4.89
C SER A 87 19.95 -76.62 5.77
N ILE A 88 20.73 -75.54 5.74
CA ILE A 88 20.41 -74.28 6.44
C ILE A 88 19.17 -73.63 5.84
N TYR A 89 19.13 -73.51 4.52
CA TYR A 89 18.00 -72.96 3.77
C TYR A 89 16.71 -73.71 4.08
N LEU A 90 16.72 -75.04 4.07
CA LEU A 90 15.55 -75.85 4.40
C LEU A 90 15.05 -75.59 5.82
N LEU A 91 15.95 -75.44 6.81
CA LEU A 91 15.57 -75.08 8.17
C LEU A 91 14.93 -73.69 8.22
N LEU A 92 15.58 -72.69 7.61
CA LEU A 92 15.10 -71.31 7.60
C LEU A 92 13.73 -71.19 6.92
N VAL A 93 13.49 -71.90 5.81
CA VAL A 93 12.18 -71.94 5.14
C VAL A 93 11.14 -72.63 6.02
N LYS A 94 11.46 -73.79 6.61
CA LYS A 94 10.54 -74.53 7.49
C LYS A 94 10.10 -73.68 8.67
N LYS A 95 11.01 -72.88 9.22
CA LYS A 95 10.78 -71.98 10.35
C LYS A 95 10.29 -70.58 9.94
N LYS A 96 10.07 -70.35 8.63
CA LYS A 96 9.59 -69.09 8.03
C LYS A 96 10.53 -67.88 8.18
N TYR A 97 11.81 -68.10 8.48
CA TYR A 97 12.84 -67.05 8.52
C TYR A 97 13.29 -66.59 7.13
N CYS A 98 12.97 -67.35 6.08
CA CYS A 98 13.18 -66.90 4.71
C CYS A 98 12.19 -67.54 3.73
N GLN A 99 12.15 -66.99 2.51
CA GLN A 99 11.45 -67.58 1.36
C GLN A 99 12.31 -67.49 0.09
N PRO A 100 12.10 -68.40 -0.89
CA PRO A 100 12.74 -68.28 -2.20
C PRO A 100 12.03 -67.26 -3.08
N GLU A 101 12.82 -66.63 -3.95
CA GLU A 101 12.32 -66.08 -5.19
C GLU A 101 12.65 -67.02 -6.35
N LEU A 102 11.65 -67.30 -7.19
CA LEU A 102 11.75 -68.24 -8.30
C LEU A 102 11.59 -67.53 -9.65
N VAL A 103 12.54 -67.75 -10.55
CA VAL A 103 12.42 -67.40 -11.97
C VAL A 103 12.63 -68.67 -12.78
N GLU A 104 11.69 -69.02 -13.66
CA GLU A 104 11.74 -70.25 -14.47
C GLU A 104 12.01 -71.52 -13.65
N LYS A 105 11.41 -71.62 -12.45
CA LYS A 105 11.59 -72.72 -11.48
C LYS A 105 13.00 -72.83 -10.85
N LYS A 106 13.88 -71.83 -11.02
CA LYS A 106 15.17 -71.73 -10.34
C LYS A 106 15.12 -70.70 -9.22
N VAL A 107 15.74 -71.01 -8.09
CA VAL A 107 15.91 -70.04 -6.99
C VAL A 107 16.93 -69.00 -7.42
N VAL A 108 16.50 -67.75 -7.58
CA VAL A 108 17.38 -66.63 -7.98
C VAL A 108 17.84 -65.80 -6.78
N ALA A 109 17.06 -65.79 -5.71
CA ALA A 109 17.37 -65.09 -4.47
C ALA A 109 16.70 -65.74 -3.26
N ILE A 110 17.23 -65.40 -2.08
CA ILE A 110 16.59 -65.65 -0.79
C ILE A 110 16.12 -64.33 -0.21
N ILE A 111 14.90 -64.31 0.28
CA ILE A 111 14.34 -63.16 0.99
C ILE A 111 14.24 -63.52 2.48
N LEU A 112 15.03 -62.86 3.32
CA LEU A 112 14.95 -62.96 4.77
C LEU A 112 13.64 -62.32 5.27
N ARG A 113 13.05 -62.93 6.30
CA ARG A 113 11.76 -62.51 6.88
C ARG A 113 11.77 -62.62 8.39
N ASP A 114 10.93 -61.82 9.02
CA ASP A 114 10.52 -62.09 10.40
C ASP A 114 9.33 -63.07 10.37
N PRO A 115 9.43 -64.26 11.00
CA PRO A 115 8.34 -65.23 11.06
C PRO A 115 7.10 -64.71 11.80
N LYS A 116 7.24 -63.66 12.62
CA LYS A 116 6.16 -62.97 13.33
C LYS A 116 5.64 -61.74 12.59
N ALA A 117 6.19 -61.39 11.42
CA ALA A 117 5.60 -60.34 10.59
C ALA A 117 4.20 -60.76 10.12
N PRO A 118 3.16 -59.92 10.27
CA PRO A 118 1.81 -60.24 9.81
C PRO A 118 1.76 -60.34 8.27
N THR A 119 1.07 -61.36 7.76
CA THR A 119 0.76 -61.47 6.33
C THR A 119 -0.35 -60.51 5.93
N VAL A 120 -0.58 -60.31 4.62
CA VAL A 120 -1.67 -59.47 4.11
C VAL A 120 -3.04 -59.90 4.66
N ASP A 121 -3.28 -61.20 4.79
CA ASP A 121 -4.55 -61.71 5.33
C ASP A 121 -4.61 -61.59 6.86
N ASP A 122 -3.47 -61.65 7.56
CA ASP A 122 -3.42 -61.33 8.99
C ASP A 122 -3.76 -59.85 9.23
N ILE A 123 -3.25 -58.93 8.39
CA ILE A 123 -3.58 -57.51 8.45
C ILE A 123 -5.08 -57.27 8.28
N LYS A 124 -5.74 -57.94 7.32
CA LYS A 124 -7.20 -57.82 7.16
C LYS A 124 -7.96 -58.24 8.42
N LYS A 125 -7.57 -59.37 9.02
CA LYS A 125 -8.18 -59.86 10.28
C LYS A 125 -7.92 -58.93 11.46
N ILE A 126 -6.71 -58.38 11.57
CA ILE A 126 -6.35 -57.40 12.60
C ILE A 126 -7.21 -56.14 12.45
N LEU A 127 -7.39 -55.64 11.23
CA LEU A 127 -8.23 -54.48 10.94
C LEU A 127 -9.70 -54.72 11.31
N GLU A 128 -10.26 -55.88 10.97
CA GLU A 128 -11.63 -56.26 11.36
C GLU A 128 -11.77 -56.37 12.88
N SER A 129 -10.82 -57.05 13.54
CA SER A 129 -10.78 -57.18 15.00
C SER A 129 -10.75 -55.80 15.69
N LEU A 130 -9.84 -54.92 15.26
CA LEU A 130 -9.73 -53.58 15.81
C LEU A 130 -11.00 -52.76 15.58
N LYS A 131 -11.61 -52.79 14.39
CA LYS A 131 -12.87 -52.07 14.14
C LYS A 131 -13.96 -52.49 15.12
N ASN A 132 -14.13 -53.79 15.34
CA ASN A 132 -15.09 -54.32 16.31
C ASN A 132 -14.77 -53.86 17.75
N GLU A 133 -13.50 -53.77 18.11
CA GLU A 133 -13.07 -53.28 19.43
C GLU A 133 -13.34 -51.78 19.61
N TYR A 134 -13.13 -50.96 18.58
CA TYR A 134 -13.44 -49.52 18.61
C TYR A 134 -14.94 -49.24 18.60
N GLU A 135 -15.76 -50.07 17.94
CA GLU A 135 -17.22 -50.00 18.06
C GLU A 135 -17.68 -50.19 19.52
N LYS A 136 -17.09 -51.17 20.24
CA LYS A 136 -17.37 -51.36 21.68
C LYS A 136 -16.90 -50.17 22.51
N CYS A 137 -15.77 -49.56 22.17
CA CYS A 137 -15.26 -48.37 22.86
C CYS A 137 -16.24 -47.19 22.86
N SER A 138 -17.17 -47.12 21.88
CA SER A 138 -18.20 -46.07 21.81
C SER A 138 -19.35 -46.24 22.81
N THR A 139 -19.54 -47.45 23.36
CA THR A 139 -20.66 -47.79 24.25
C THR A 139 -20.21 -48.22 25.65
N GLU A 140 -18.97 -48.70 25.79
CA GLU A 140 -18.38 -49.12 27.05
C GLU A 140 -17.36 -48.09 27.55
N GLU A 141 -17.70 -47.33 28.59
CA GLU A 141 -16.84 -46.31 29.18
C GLU A 141 -15.47 -46.87 29.63
N LYS A 142 -15.51 -47.94 30.45
CA LYS A 142 -14.33 -48.51 31.14
C LYS A 142 -13.41 -49.35 30.25
N ARG A 143 -13.78 -49.57 28.98
CA ARG A 143 -12.95 -50.35 28.04
C ARG A 143 -11.76 -49.49 27.58
N PRO A 144 -10.49 -49.85 27.85
CA PRO A 144 -9.36 -49.11 27.31
C PRO A 144 -9.34 -49.15 25.79
N PHE A 145 -8.67 -48.17 25.16
CA PHE A 145 -8.40 -48.27 23.74
C PHE A 145 -7.41 -49.43 23.48
N PRO A 146 -7.58 -50.17 22.37
CA PRO A 146 -6.62 -51.22 21.99
C PRO A 146 -5.20 -50.67 21.89
N SER A 147 -4.25 -51.41 22.42
CA SER A 147 -2.79 -51.22 22.28
C SER A 147 -2.21 -52.30 21.36
N GLU A 148 -0.98 -52.10 20.88
CA GLU A 148 -0.27 -53.08 20.07
C GLU A 148 -0.10 -54.42 20.83
N SER A 149 0.00 -54.36 22.16
CA SER A 149 0.13 -55.55 23.02
C SER A 149 -1.06 -56.51 22.97
N HIS A 150 -2.20 -56.13 22.37
CA HIS A 150 -3.30 -57.03 22.07
C HIS A 150 -2.94 -58.07 20.98
N PHE A 151 -1.85 -57.84 20.26
CA PHE A 151 -1.35 -58.69 19.17
C PHE A 151 0.07 -59.18 19.47
N PRO A 152 0.33 -59.86 20.61
CA PRO A 152 1.69 -60.19 21.07
C PRO A 152 2.43 -61.19 20.17
N ASN A 153 1.71 -61.87 19.28
CA ASN A 153 2.28 -62.84 18.34
C ASN A 153 2.80 -62.19 17.05
N PHE A 154 2.58 -60.90 16.86
CA PHE A 154 2.97 -60.18 15.65
C PHE A 154 4.04 -59.13 15.95
N HIS A 155 4.96 -58.96 15.01
CA HIS A 155 5.90 -57.84 14.98
C HIS A 155 5.51 -56.91 13.84
N PHE A 156 5.27 -55.63 14.14
CA PHE A 156 4.81 -54.64 13.18
C PHE A 156 5.93 -53.71 12.71
N TYR A 157 6.06 -53.55 11.39
CA TYR A 157 7.09 -52.74 10.76
C TYR A 157 6.57 -51.38 10.25
N PRO A 158 7.44 -50.39 9.99
CA PRO A 158 7.04 -49.03 9.58
C PRO A 158 6.29 -48.93 8.23
N ASP A 159 6.38 -49.95 7.38
CA ASP A 159 5.60 -50.07 6.15
C ASP A 159 4.14 -50.49 6.41
N VAL A 160 3.87 -51.09 7.57
CA VAL A 160 2.54 -51.55 7.99
C VAL A 160 1.90 -50.61 9.02
N VAL A 161 2.68 -50.06 9.93
CA VAL A 161 2.20 -49.21 11.03
C VAL A 161 2.82 -47.83 10.95
N TYR A 162 1.96 -46.81 10.94
CA TYR A 162 2.38 -45.43 11.10
C TYR A 162 2.44 -45.06 12.58
N VAL A 163 3.66 -44.88 13.10
CA VAL A 163 3.90 -44.52 14.51
C VAL A 163 3.98 -42.99 14.64
N LEU A 164 3.21 -42.43 15.56
CA LEU A 164 3.15 -40.99 15.79
C LEU A 164 3.06 -40.65 17.28
N SER A 165 3.55 -39.46 17.66
CA SER A 165 3.37 -38.93 19.01
C SER A 165 1.97 -38.38 19.23
N LEU A 166 1.52 -38.27 20.49
CA LEU A 166 0.25 -37.59 20.83
C LEU A 166 0.19 -36.14 20.31
N LYS A 167 1.32 -35.43 20.31
CA LYS A 167 1.41 -34.06 19.76
C LYS A 167 1.14 -34.06 18.26
N GLU A 168 1.80 -34.96 17.53
CA GLU A 168 1.62 -35.10 16.09
C GLU A 168 0.19 -35.54 15.75
N PHE A 169 -0.43 -36.39 16.57
CA PHE A 169 -1.84 -36.74 16.44
C PHE A 169 -2.74 -35.50 16.51
N ALA A 170 -2.58 -34.67 17.56
CA ALA A 170 -3.36 -33.44 17.71
C ALA A 170 -3.13 -32.46 16.54
N GLU A 171 -1.93 -32.45 15.97
CA GLU A 171 -1.61 -31.66 14.78
C GLU A 171 -2.38 -32.12 13.54
N LYS A 172 -2.55 -33.43 13.38
CA LYS A 172 -3.04 -34.09 12.15
C LYS A 172 -4.50 -34.50 12.15
N VAL A 173 -5.14 -34.62 13.31
CA VAL A 173 -6.51 -35.16 13.42
C VAL A 173 -7.56 -34.37 12.63
N PHE A 174 -7.38 -33.05 12.47
CA PHE A 174 -8.29 -32.17 11.73
C PHE A 174 -7.81 -31.79 10.33
N SER A 175 -6.69 -32.33 9.85
CA SER A 175 -6.17 -32.03 8.52
C SER A 175 -6.52 -33.13 7.50
N ASP A 176 -6.42 -32.82 6.21
CA ASP A 176 -6.71 -33.75 5.11
C ASP A 176 -5.53 -34.65 4.77
N ILE A 177 -4.89 -35.21 5.80
CA ILE A 177 -3.75 -36.11 5.63
C ILE A 177 -4.22 -37.49 5.20
N LYS A 178 -3.61 -38.02 4.15
CA LYS A 178 -3.73 -39.41 3.74
C LYS A 178 -2.63 -40.23 4.41
N ILE A 179 -3.01 -41.14 5.28
CA ILE A 179 -2.10 -42.12 5.90
C ILE A 179 -2.02 -43.32 4.95
N GLU A 180 -0.81 -43.63 4.46
CA GLU A 180 -0.59 -44.71 3.49
C GLU A 180 -0.65 -46.10 4.15
N GLN A 181 -0.21 -46.17 5.40
CA GLN A 181 -0.19 -47.39 6.20
C GLN A 181 -1.62 -47.81 6.60
N PRO A 182 -1.91 -49.13 6.68
CA PRO A 182 -3.20 -49.63 7.13
C PRO A 182 -3.46 -49.39 8.63
N LEU A 183 -2.40 -49.31 9.44
CA LEU A 183 -2.48 -49.22 10.90
C LEU A 183 -1.75 -47.98 11.41
N CYS A 184 -2.15 -47.50 12.57
CA CYS A 184 -1.55 -46.38 13.29
C CYS A 184 -1.26 -46.78 14.73
N LYS A 185 -0.16 -46.25 15.27
CA LYS A 185 0.19 -46.35 16.69
C LYS A 185 0.46 -44.96 17.24
N ILE A 186 -0.37 -44.53 18.18
CA ILE A 186 -0.21 -43.24 18.86
C ILE A 186 0.47 -43.48 20.20
N LEU A 187 1.63 -42.87 20.38
CA LEU A 187 2.40 -42.94 21.61
C LEU A 187 1.87 -41.92 22.63
N LEU A 188 1.46 -42.44 23.78
CA LEU A 188 1.02 -41.67 24.94
C LEU A 188 2.14 -41.58 26.00
N PRO A 189 2.00 -40.72 27.02
CA PRO A 189 2.89 -40.74 28.18
C PRO A 189 2.92 -42.10 28.89
N GLU A 190 3.88 -42.29 29.81
CA GLU A 190 3.98 -43.49 30.66
C GLU A 190 4.06 -44.81 29.88
N ASN A 191 4.70 -44.77 28.70
CA ASN A 191 4.89 -45.91 27.79
C ASN A 191 3.59 -46.60 27.36
N GLN A 192 2.46 -45.87 27.38
CA GLN A 192 1.20 -46.36 26.84
C GLN A 192 1.10 -46.08 25.34
N ASP A 193 0.33 -46.90 24.64
CA ASP A 193 0.04 -46.70 23.23
C ASP A 193 -1.43 -46.96 22.90
N ILE A 194 -1.87 -46.35 21.81
CA ILE A 194 -3.17 -46.60 21.19
C ILE A 194 -2.92 -47.10 19.77
N PHE A 195 -3.45 -48.27 19.48
CA PHE A 195 -3.31 -48.96 18.21
C PHE A 195 -4.66 -48.98 17.48
N LEU A 196 -4.68 -48.50 16.25
CA LEU A 196 -5.92 -48.30 15.50
C LEU A 196 -5.76 -48.47 13.98
N PRO A 197 -6.84 -48.84 13.27
CA PRO A 197 -6.91 -48.73 11.83
C PRO A 197 -6.78 -47.28 11.37
N SER A 198 -6.01 -47.03 10.31
CA SER A 198 -5.82 -45.68 9.78
C SER A 198 -7.14 -45.06 9.29
N GLN A 199 -8.15 -45.87 8.95
CA GLN A 199 -9.46 -45.38 8.51
C GLN A 199 -10.26 -44.68 9.62
N ILE A 200 -10.04 -45.04 10.89
CA ILE A 200 -10.74 -44.43 12.03
C ILE A 200 -9.88 -43.40 12.77
N PHE A 201 -8.71 -43.04 12.21
CA PHE A 201 -7.77 -42.10 12.80
C PHE A 201 -8.43 -40.79 13.30
N LYS A 202 -9.31 -40.20 12.48
CA LYS A 202 -10.02 -38.96 12.82
C LYS A 202 -11.09 -39.16 13.89
N GLN A 203 -11.66 -40.36 13.99
CA GLN A 203 -12.75 -40.68 14.93
C GLN A 203 -12.25 -40.93 16.35
N LEU A 204 -10.95 -41.14 16.55
CA LEU A 204 -10.38 -41.40 17.88
C LEU A 204 -10.70 -40.28 18.88
N PHE A 205 -10.70 -39.03 18.43
CA PHE A 205 -11.08 -37.90 19.28
C PHE A 205 -12.55 -37.98 19.73
N ASP A 206 -13.45 -38.37 18.82
CA ASP A 206 -14.87 -38.52 19.13
C ASP A 206 -15.10 -39.67 20.11
N PHE A 207 -14.40 -40.79 19.96
CA PHE A 207 -14.46 -41.88 20.93
C PHE A 207 -13.97 -41.45 22.32
N ALA A 208 -12.90 -40.67 22.39
CA ALA A 208 -12.39 -40.14 23.66
C ALA A 208 -13.41 -39.18 24.31
N LEU A 209 -14.04 -38.30 23.53
CA LEU A 209 -15.09 -37.41 24.03
C LEU A 209 -16.31 -38.18 24.55
N LEU A 210 -16.75 -39.21 23.83
CA LEU A 210 -17.89 -40.05 24.23
C LEU A 210 -17.59 -40.79 25.55
N LYS A 211 -16.39 -41.35 25.70
CA LYS A 211 -15.97 -42.00 26.96
C LYS A 211 -15.96 -41.04 28.14
N LEU A 212 -15.39 -39.84 27.96
CA LEU A 212 -15.44 -38.82 29.01
C LEU A 212 -16.89 -38.40 29.31
N GLN A 213 -17.73 -38.29 28.28
CA GLN A 213 -19.15 -37.96 28.48
C GLN A 213 -19.89 -39.04 29.28
N LEU A 214 -19.63 -40.32 29.02
CA LEU A 214 -20.17 -41.43 29.80
C LEU A 214 -19.68 -41.38 31.25
N PHE A 215 -18.37 -41.21 31.48
CA PHE A 215 -17.79 -41.06 32.82
C PHE A 215 -18.43 -39.93 33.63
N LEU A 216 -18.64 -38.78 32.98
CA LEU A 216 -19.27 -37.62 33.60
C LEU A 216 -20.80 -37.76 33.75
N SER A 217 -21.43 -38.73 33.12
CA SER A 217 -22.87 -38.99 33.31
C SER A 217 -23.18 -39.73 34.61
N TYR A 218 -22.18 -40.40 35.23
CA TYR A 218 -22.33 -41.06 36.51
C TYR A 218 -22.29 -40.04 37.67
N SER A 219 -23.28 -40.15 38.56
CA SER A 219 -23.62 -39.10 39.55
C SER A 219 -22.55 -38.78 40.62
N GLU A 220 -21.61 -39.70 40.92
CA GLU A 220 -20.60 -39.46 41.97
C GLU A 220 -19.35 -38.74 41.45
N SER A 221 -18.80 -39.19 40.30
CA SER A 221 -17.62 -38.57 39.68
C SER A 221 -17.88 -37.15 39.18
N SER A 222 -19.08 -36.91 38.67
CA SER A 222 -19.51 -35.62 38.14
C SER A 222 -19.69 -34.55 39.22
N ASN A 223 -20.25 -34.92 40.38
CA ASN A 223 -20.43 -34.03 41.52
C ASN A 223 -19.09 -33.57 42.14
N LEU A 224 -18.14 -34.49 42.29
CA LEU A 224 -16.79 -34.17 42.80
C LEU A 224 -16.03 -33.24 41.85
N LEU A 225 -16.05 -33.56 40.55
CA LEU A 225 -15.42 -32.74 39.52
C LEU A 225 -16.04 -31.33 39.47
N PHE A 226 -17.37 -31.25 39.55
CA PHE A 226 -18.09 -29.98 39.53
C PHE A 226 -17.75 -29.10 40.73
N LYS A 227 -17.62 -29.67 41.93
CA LYS A 227 -17.21 -28.91 43.12
C LYS A 227 -15.82 -28.28 42.90
N LYS A 228 -14.85 -29.04 42.38
CA LYS A 228 -13.50 -28.56 42.08
C LYS A 228 -13.47 -27.50 40.97
N LEU A 229 -14.24 -27.72 39.89
CA LEU A 229 -14.33 -26.75 38.80
C LEU A 229 -15.00 -25.44 39.26
N LYS A 230 -16.05 -25.51 40.08
CA LYS A 230 -16.72 -24.33 40.64
C LYS A 230 -15.82 -23.53 41.58
N GLU A 231 -14.96 -24.19 42.34
CA GLU A 231 -13.94 -23.55 43.19
C GLU A 231 -12.88 -22.82 42.33
N LYS A 232 -12.46 -23.43 41.20
CA LYS A 232 -11.43 -22.88 40.30
C LYS A 232 -11.93 -21.73 39.42
N PHE A 233 -13.21 -21.76 39.04
CA PHE A 233 -13.84 -20.76 38.18
C PHE A 233 -14.91 -19.96 38.94
N SER A 234 -14.47 -19.17 39.91
CA SER A 234 -15.34 -18.34 40.77
C SER A 234 -16.18 -17.27 40.03
N SER A 235 -15.96 -17.05 38.72
CA SER A 235 -16.65 -16.00 37.93
C SER A 235 -17.28 -16.46 36.61
N LEU A 236 -17.43 -17.76 36.33
CA LEU A 236 -18.09 -18.18 35.09
C LEU A 236 -19.62 -18.17 35.22
N LYS A 237 -20.26 -17.13 34.67
CA LYS A 237 -21.70 -17.10 34.32
C LYS A 237 -22.18 -18.27 33.43
N MET A 238 -21.28 -19.14 32.97
CA MET A 238 -21.54 -20.22 32.01
C MET A 238 -21.97 -21.56 32.63
N LEU A 239 -21.69 -21.85 33.90
CA LEU A 239 -22.04 -23.14 34.51
C LEU A 239 -23.42 -23.08 35.19
N ASN A 240 -24.46 -22.68 34.44
CA ASN A 240 -25.83 -22.65 34.98
C ASN A 240 -26.44 -24.05 35.10
N SER A 241 -26.00 -25.05 34.31
CA SER A 241 -26.27 -26.46 34.59
C SER A 241 -25.30 -27.41 33.86
N MET A 242 -24.98 -28.58 34.45
CA MET A 242 -24.17 -29.63 33.80
C MET A 242 -24.76 -30.09 32.46
N LYS A 243 -26.09 -29.98 32.28
CA LYS A 243 -26.78 -30.39 31.05
C LYS A 243 -26.38 -29.55 29.85
N ASP A 244 -25.97 -28.31 30.07
CA ASP A 244 -25.62 -27.36 29.00
C ASP A 244 -24.22 -27.65 28.40
N LEU A 245 -23.38 -28.41 29.12
CA LEU A 245 -22.06 -28.86 28.64
C LEU A 245 -22.14 -30.10 27.74
N PHE A 246 -23.27 -30.80 27.71
CA PHE A 246 -23.45 -32.01 26.94
C PHE A 246 -24.21 -31.72 25.63
N PRO A 247 -23.76 -32.27 24.48
CA PRO A 247 -22.61 -33.15 24.32
C PRO A 247 -21.27 -32.41 24.43
N LEU A 248 -20.25 -33.07 24.99
CA LEU A 248 -18.90 -32.48 25.17
C LEU A 248 -18.26 -32.03 23.86
N ALA A 249 -18.70 -32.57 22.73
CA ALA A 249 -18.28 -32.13 21.39
C ALA A 249 -18.58 -30.65 21.10
N ARG A 250 -19.53 -30.03 21.83
CA ARG A 250 -19.87 -28.59 21.71
C ARG A 250 -19.14 -27.71 22.72
N ALA A 251 -18.43 -28.29 23.69
CA ALA A 251 -17.75 -27.53 24.72
C ALA A 251 -16.56 -26.76 24.14
N GLU A 252 -16.32 -25.56 24.68
CA GLU A 252 -15.14 -24.78 24.34
C GLU A 252 -13.87 -25.50 24.79
N HIS A 253 -12.77 -25.31 24.07
CA HIS A 253 -11.51 -26.01 24.33
C HIS A 253 -10.94 -25.69 25.72
N GLU A 254 -11.16 -24.49 26.26
CA GLU A 254 -10.75 -24.12 27.63
C GLU A 254 -11.47 -24.98 28.68
N ILE A 255 -12.76 -25.25 28.45
CA ILE A 255 -13.58 -26.09 29.32
C ILE A 255 -13.11 -27.55 29.23
N LEU A 256 -12.85 -28.05 28.01
CA LEU A 256 -12.32 -29.41 27.80
C LEU A 256 -10.94 -29.59 28.47
N ALA A 257 -10.05 -28.59 28.36
CA ALA A 257 -8.75 -28.60 29.02
C ALA A 257 -8.88 -28.61 30.55
N ALA A 258 -9.81 -27.83 31.10
CA ALA A 258 -10.06 -27.79 32.53
C ALA A 258 -10.65 -29.11 33.07
N ILE A 259 -11.66 -29.66 32.38
CA ILE A 259 -12.27 -30.96 32.72
C ILE A 259 -11.21 -32.05 32.75
N THR A 260 -10.42 -32.18 31.68
CA THR A 260 -9.40 -33.23 31.56
C THR A 260 -8.28 -33.07 32.59
N MET A 261 -7.83 -31.83 32.86
CA MET A 261 -6.82 -31.57 33.89
C MET A 261 -7.28 -31.97 35.28
N GLU A 262 -8.54 -31.66 35.64
CA GLU A 262 -9.07 -32.04 36.94
C GLU A 262 -9.25 -33.56 37.06
N ILE A 263 -9.76 -34.24 36.01
CA ILE A 263 -9.89 -35.71 35.99
C ILE A 263 -8.53 -36.38 36.15
N LEU A 264 -7.51 -35.94 35.41
CA LEU A 264 -6.14 -36.45 35.55
C LEU A 264 -5.54 -36.19 36.94
N GLY A 265 -6.05 -35.19 37.68
CA GLY A 265 -5.65 -34.92 39.05
C GLY A 265 -6.13 -35.95 40.08
N PHE A 266 -7.10 -36.82 39.74
CA PHE A 266 -7.60 -37.87 40.64
C PHE A 266 -7.69 -39.27 40.03
N THR A 267 -7.54 -39.40 38.71
CA THR A 267 -7.46 -40.66 37.95
C THR A 267 -6.01 -40.99 37.59
N SER A 268 -5.60 -42.25 37.78
CA SER A 268 -4.29 -42.77 37.36
C SER A 268 -4.46 -43.96 36.40
N ILE A 269 -3.36 -44.39 35.76
CA ILE A 269 -3.34 -45.54 34.85
C ILE A 269 -3.87 -46.81 35.53
N GLU A 270 -3.50 -47.03 36.80
CA GLU A 270 -3.90 -48.22 37.57
C GLU A 270 -5.38 -48.18 37.98
N LYS A 271 -5.94 -46.99 38.11
CA LYS A 271 -7.34 -46.80 38.52
C LYS A 271 -8.30 -46.91 37.35
N ASP A 272 -8.02 -46.18 36.27
CA ASP A 272 -8.88 -46.15 35.09
C ASP A 272 -8.10 -45.73 33.84
N LEU A 273 -7.50 -46.71 33.17
CA LEU A 273 -6.73 -46.52 31.94
C LEU A 273 -7.60 -45.91 30.81
N ALA A 274 -8.87 -46.31 30.69
CA ALA A 274 -9.74 -45.85 29.60
C ALA A 274 -10.01 -44.33 29.71
N ILE A 275 -10.29 -43.87 30.93
CA ILE A 275 -10.52 -42.44 31.20
C ILE A 275 -9.22 -41.64 31.14
N TRP A 276 -8.12 -42.20 31.65
CA TRP A 276 -6.81 -41.58 31.54
C TRP A 276 -6.40 -41.36 30.07
N GLN A 277 -6.50 -42.39 29.22
CA GLN A 277 -6.20 -42.30 27.78
C GLN A 277 -7.09 -41.26 27.09
N SER A 278 -8.40 -41.26 27.39
CA SER A 278 -9.35 -40.31 26.83
C SER A 278 -9.02 -38.87 27.22
N CYS A 279 -8.61 -38.65 28.48
CA CYS A 279 -8.15 -37.34 28.95
C CYS A 279 -6.88 -36.86 28.24
N GLN A 280 -5.89 -37.73 28.01
CA GLN A 280 -4.68 -37.38 27.28
C GLN A 280 -4.99 -36.91 25.85
N ILE A 281 -5.83 -37.65 25.12
CA ILE A 281 -6.27 -37.30 23.77
C ILE A 281 -6.97 -35.94 23.75
N VAL A 282 -7.98 -35.77 24.61
CA VAL A 282 -8.80 -34.56 24.64
C VAL A 282 -7.99 -33.34 25.10
N GLN A 283 -7.11 -33.51 26.09
CA GLN A 283 -6.24 -32.45 26.59
C GLN A 283 -5.24 -31.98 25.52
N ALA A 284 -4.61 -32.89 24.79
CA ALA A 284 -3.66 -32.52 23.72
C ALA A 284 -4.33 -31.70 22.61
N ILE A 285 -5.55 -32.08 22.21
CA ILE A 285 -6.34 -31.35 21.22
C ILE A 285 -6.82 -30.01 21.76
N ALA A 286 -7.33 -29.98 23.00
CA ALA A 286 -7.80 -28.77 23.65
C ALA A 286 -6.67 -27.73 23.81
N PHE A 287 -5.48 -28.17 24.22
CA PHE A 287 -4.30 -27.32 24.33
C PHE A 287 -3.90 -26.71 22.98
N LYS A 288 -3.85 -27.52 21.91
CA LYS A 288 -3.56 -27.02 20.56
C LYS A 288 -4.56 -25.94 20.13
N LYS A 289 -5.86 -26.20 20.29
CA LYS A 289 -6.93 -25.23 19.98
C LYS A 289 -6.82 -23.97 20.84
N GLY A 290 -6.40 -24.10 22.11
CA GLY A 290 -6.12 -22.98 23.00
C GLY A 290 -4.98 -22.10 22.51
N VAL A 291 -3.86 -22.69 22.12
CA VAL A 291 -2.72 -21.97 21.54
C VAL A 291 -3.13 -21.26 20.23
N GLU A 292 -3.89 -21.91 19.36
CA GLU A 292 -4.40 -21.31 18.12
C GLU A 292 -5.36 -20.14 18.40
N THR A 293 -6.26 -20.29 19.37
CA THR A 293 -7.23 -19.24 19.74
C THR A 293 -6.52 -18.04 20.36
N GLN A 294 -5.59 -18.27 21.31
CA GLN A 294 -4.77 -17.22 21.88
C GLN A 294 -3.97 -16.49 20.80
N ARG A 295 -3.35 -17.23 19.89
CA ARG A 295 -2.63 -16.64 18.76
C ARG A 295 -3.53 -15.75 17.92
N LYS A 296 -4.72 -16.21 17.53
CA LYS A 296 -5.70 -15.40 16.78
C LYS A 296 -6.14 -14.15 17.55
N THR A 297 -6.33 -14.26 18.86
CA THR A 297 -6.69 -13.10 19.71
C THR A 297 -5.54 -12.08 19.77
N ILE A 298 -4.29 -12.53 19.92
CA ILE A 298 -3.11 -11.65 19.91
C ILE A 298 -2.92 -11.01 18.52
N GLU A 299 -3.10 -11.78 17.43
CA GLU A 299 -3.07 -11.28 16.05
C GLU A 299 -4.14 -10.20 15.83
N LYS A 300 -5.39 -10.45 16.24
CA LYS A 300 -6.47 -9.47 16.16
C LYS A 300 -6.16 -8.20 16.97
N GLY A 301 -5.67 -8.35 18.21
CA GLY A 301 -5.24 -7.22 19.03
C GLY A 301 -4.08 -6.44 18.40
N THR A 302 -3.20 -7.12 17.67
CA THR A 302 -2.12 -6.50 16.90
C THR A 302 -2.66 -5.68 15.73
N PHE A 303 -3.64 -6.21 14.99
CA PHE A 303 -4.30 -5.48 13.91
C PHE A 303 -5.02 -4.23 14.41
N ASP A 304 -5.69 -4.31 15.56
CA ASP A 304 -6.33 -3.15 16.19
C ASP A 304 -5.31 -2.05 16.55
N ILE A 305 -4.11 -2.43 17.00
CA ILE A 305 -3.04 -1.47 17.26
C ILE A 305 -2.54 -0.85 15.95
N PHE A 306 -2.33 -1.65 14.89
CA PHE A 306 -1.93 -1.11 13.59
C PHE A 306 -2.95 -0.12 13.03
N LEU A 307 -4.25 -0.41 13.13
CA LEU A 307 -5.31 0.52 12.73
C LEU A 307 -5.24 1.83 13.51
N LYS A 308 -5.10 1.76 14.85
CA LYS A 308 -4.97 2.96 15.69
C LYS A 308 -3.73 3.78 15.33
N ILE A 309 -2.60 3.14 15.03
CA ILE A 309 -1.38 3.82 14.59
C ILE A 309 -1.61 4.48 13.23
N ALA A 310 -2.19 3.77 12.26
CA ALA A 310 -2.47 4.28 10.92
C ALA A 310 -3.46 5.46 10.94
N GLU A 311 -4.49 5.37 11.78
CA GLU A 311 -5.47 6.44 11.97
C GLU A 311 -4.83 7.70 12.58
N LYS A 312 -3.99 7.53 13.62
CA LYS A 312 -3.29 8.65 14.25
C LYS A 312 -2.18 9.25 13.40
N THR A 313 -1.66 8.51 12.42
CA THR A 313 -0.57 8.96 11.56
C THR A 313 -1.16 9.74 10.38
N PRO A 314 -1.05 11.08 10.35
CA PRO A 314 -1.64 11.88 9.30
C PRO A 314 -0.74 11.89 8.06
N SER A 315 -0.03 10.81 7.76
CA SER A 315 0.92 10.73 6.64
C SER A 315 0.84 9.37 5.96
N PHE A 316 1.29 9.34 4.71
CA PHE A 316 1.45 8.10 3.96
C PHE A 316 2.51 7.21 4.63
N PHE A 317 2.31 5.89 4.55
CA PHE A 317 3.26 4.90 5.04
C PHE A 317 3.34 3.72 4.08
N ASN A 318 4.41 2.93 4.17
CA ASN A 318 4.59 1.71 3.38
C ASN A 318 4.76 0.50 4.30
N ARG A 319 4.84 -0.69 3.68
CA ARG A 319 5.10 -1.95 4.39
C ARG A 319 6.30 -1.87 5.35
N SER A 320 7.40 -1.27 4.89
CA SER A 320 8.62 -1.09 5.68
C SER A 320 8.40 -0.26 6.95
N SER A 321 7.45 0.68 6.92
CA SER A 321 7.10 1.50 8.09
C SER A 321 6.45 0.65 9.19
N LEU A 322 5.54 -0.27 8.84
CA LEU A 322 4.93 -1.20 9.80
C LEU A 322 5.93 -2.23 10.34
N LEU A 323 6.87 -2.68 9.50
CA LEU A 323 7.92 -3.62 9.92
C LEU A 323 8.81 -3.03 11.02
N LYS A 324 9.14 -1.73 10.93
CA LYS A 324 9.93 -1.01 11.95
C LYS A 324 9.22 -0.85 13.29
N LEU A 325 7.89 -1.01 13.33
CA LEU A 325 7.14 -0.89 14.59
C LEU A 325 7.47 -2.01 15.58
N ARG A 326 7.94 -3.18 15.11
CA ARG A 326 8.30 -4.32 15.96
C ARG A 326 9.26 -3.92 17.08
N ASP A 327 10.32 -3.23 16.71
CA ASP A 327 11.37 -2.85 17.64
C ASP A 327 10.97 -1.63 18.47
N SER A 328 10.04 -0.82 17.96
CA SER A 328 9.56 0.41 18.60
C SER A 328 8.47 0.16 19.64
N TYR A 329 7.70 -0.93 19.53
CA TYR A 329 6.57 -1.24 20.41
C TYR A 329 6.79 -2.58 21.13
N SER A 330 6.84 -2.54 22.46
CA SER A 330 7.03 -3.73 23.31
C SER A 330 6.03 -4.85 23.02
N ASN A 331 4.78 -4.50 22.71
CA ASN A 331 3.71 -5.45 22.40
C ASN A 331 4.00 -6.32 21.18
N PHE A 332 4.82 -5.85 20.24
CA PHE A 332 5.14 -6.56 19.00
C PHE A 332 6.41 -7.42 19.11
N ARG A 333 7.23 -7.21 20.15
CA ARG A 333 8.45 -8.00 20.39
C ARG A 333 8.18 -9.44 20.79
N VAL A 334 6.94 -9.77 21.19
CA VAL A 334 6.48 -11.14 21.48
C VAL A 334 6.56 -12.03 20.23
N PHE A 335 6.47 -11.44 19.03
CA PHE A 335 6.57 -12.19 17.79
C PHE A 335 8.03 -12.33 17.33
N SER A 336 8.39 -13.53 16.87
CA SER A 336 9.61 -13.73 16.08
C SER A 336 9.56 -12.86 14.81
N LEU A 337 10.72 -12.53 14.24
CA LEU A 337 10.80 -11.66 13.06
C LEU A 337 9.97 -12.22 11.89
N GLU A 338 10.13 -13.52 11.61
CA GLU A 338 9.40 -14.20 10.54
C GLU A 338 7.87 -14.18 10.74
N ASN A 339 7.41 -14.39 11.97
CA ASN A 339 5.98 -14.35 12.27
C ASN A 339 5.44 -12.92 12.17
N TYR A 340 6.18 -11.93 12.66
CA TYR A 340 5.79 -10.53 12.56
C TYR A 340 5.67 -10.06 11.10
N ILE A 341 6.59 -10.49 10.23
CA ILE A 341 6.51 -10.23 8.80
C ILE A 341 5.20 -10.77 8.21
N LYS A 342 4.85 -12.03 8.51
CA LYS A 342 3.59 -12.63 8.05
C LYS A 342 2.36 -11.89 8.56
N ILE A 343 2.37 -11.46 9.82
CA ILE A 343 1.28 -10.68 10.43
C ILE A 343 1.10 -9.34 9.72
N VAL A 344 2.19 -8.63 9.40
CA VAL A 344 2.12 -7.36 8.65
C VAL A 344 1.57 -7.57 7.24
N ASP A 345 2.02 -8.62 6.55
CA ASP A 345 1.54 -8.94 5.20
C ASP A 345 0.06 -9.30 5.19
N GLN A 346 -0.37 -10.11 6.17
CA GLN A 346 -1.76 -10.46 6.35
C GLN A 346 -2.62 -9.22 6.63
N PHE A 347 -2.20 -8.38 7.59
CA PHE A 347 -2.88 -7.12 7.91
C PHE A 347 -3.08 -6.23 6.67
N LEU A 348 -2.01 -5.99 5.90
CA LEU A 348 -2.09 -5.16 4.71
C LEU A 348 -3.00 -5.79 3.65
N SER A 349 -3.06 -7.12 3.54
CA SER A 349 -3.97 -7.78 2.60
C SER A 349 -5.44 -7.71 3.01
N GLU A 350 -5.74 -7.84 4.31
CA GLU A 350 -7.11 -7.91 4.84
C GLU A 350 -7.74 -6.53 5.08
N TYR A 351 -6.93 -5.50 5.35
CA TYR A 351 -7.42 -4.18 5.78
C TYR A 351 -7.18 -3.07 4.75
N SER A 352 -6.64 -3.38 3.56
CA SER A 352 -6.40 -2.37 2.52
C SER A 352 -7.20 -2.58 1.23
N SER A 353 -7.68 -1.46 0.67
CA SER A 353 -8.48 -1.41 -0.56
C SER A 353 -8.04 -0.23 -1.44
N LYS A 354 -8.44 -0.22 -2.71
CA LYS A 354 -8.24 0.95 -3.59
C LYS A 354 -9.33 2.01 -3.45
N ASP A 355 -10.46 1.68 -2.84
CA ASP A 355 -11.69 2.48 -2.93
C ASP A 355 -12.33 2.84 -1.58
N ALA A 356 -11.56 2.78 -0.49
CA ALA A 356 -11.99 3.04 0.89
C ALA A 356 -13.05 2.06 1.46
N SER A 357 -13.35 0.96 0.76
CA SER A 357 -14.17 -0.13 1.31
C SER A 357 -13.57 -0.72 2.58
N LEU A 358 -12.24 -0.73 2.68
CA LEU A 358 -11.48 -1.13 3.86
C LEU A 358 -10.82 0.08 4.53
N PRO A 359 -10.40 -0.03 5.81
CA PRO A 359 -9.85 1.10 6.58
C PRO A 359 -8.61 1.76 5.96
N LEU A 360 -7.78 0.98 5.27
CA LEU A 360 -6.61 1.49 4.56
C LEU A 360 -6.91 1.64 3.07
N ILE A 361 -6.45 2.75 2.51
CA ILE A 361 -6.47 3.06 1.09
C ILE A 361 -5.04 2.92 0.57
N PHE A 362 -4.82 2.22 -0.55
CA PHE A 362 -3.48 2.00 -1.10
C PHE A 362 -3.33 2.36 -2.58
N ALA A 363 -2.18 2.94 -2.93
CA ALA A 363 -1.78 3.22 -4.31
C ALA A 363 -0.40 2.60 -4.60
N GLU A 364 -0.14 2.31 -5.87
CA GLU A 364 1.17 1.84 -6.34
C GLU A 364 1.98 3.04 -6.85
N LEU A 365 3.06 3.37 -6.14
CA LEU A 365 3.98 4.47 -6.44
C LEU A 365 5.38 3.89 -6.53
N HIS A 366 6.07 4.10 -7.66
CA HIS A 366 7.46 3.65 -7.86
C HIS A 366 7.67 2.14 -7.56
N ASN A 367 6.71 1.30 -7.98
CA ASN A 367 6.65 -0.14 -7.70
C ASN A 367 6.52 -0.53 -6.21
N GLU A 368 6.19 0.42 -5.33
CA GLU A 368 5.85 0.15 -3.94
C GLU A 368 4.37 0.48 -3.65
N ARG A 369 3.76 -0.30 -2.77
CA ARG A 369 2.44 0.05 -2.22
C ARG A 369 2.61 1.02 -1.07
N VAL A 370 1.96 2.16 -1.23
CA VAL A 370 1.84 3.21 -0.22
C VAL A 370 0.42 3.21 0.30
N TYR A 371 0.25 3.45 1.60
CA TYR A 371 -1.00 3.31 2.32
C TYR A 371 -1.31 4.60 3.08
N ILE A 372 -2.60 4.87 3.25
CA ILE A 372 -3.13 5.89 4.16
C ILE A 372 -4.42 5.40 4.80
N HIS A 373 -4.68 5.78 6.04
CA HIS A 373 -5.98 5.53 6.64
C HIS A 373 -7.06 6.39 5.97
N ARG A 374 -8.22 5.79 5.64
CA ARG A 374 -9.29 6.47 4.87
C ARG A 374 -9.79 7.78 5.50
N ASN A 375 -9.76 7.88 6.84
CA ASN A 375 -10.14 9.11 7.55
C ASN A 375 -9.18 10.28 7.28
N ASN A 376 -7.92 10.00 6.94
CA ASN A 376 -6.90 11.01 6.70
C ASN A 376 -6.85 11.47 5.25
N PHE A 377 -7.43 10.70 4.30
CA PHE A 377 -7.33 10.99 2.87
C PHE A 377 -7.86 12.38 2.48
N TYR A 378 -9.04 12.75 3.01
CA TYR A 378 -9.68 14.03 2.68
C TYR A 378 -8.78 15.23 2.96
N LYS A 379 -8.12 15.25 4.12
CA LYS A 379 -7.23 16.34 4.50
C LYS A 379 -6.07 16.48 3.51
N HIS A 380 -5.42 15.37 3.16
CA HIS A 380 -4.33 15.38 2.17
C HIS A 380 -4.79 15.82 0.78
N LEU A 381 -6.00 15.44 0.39
CA LEU A 381 -6.58 15.88 -0.87
C LEU A 381 -6.77 17.40 -0.90
N ILE A 382 -7.34 17.99 0.16
CA ILE A 382 -7.56 19.44 0.23
C ILE A 382 -6.24 20.19 0.31
N ASP A 383 -5.31 19.77 1.17
CA ASP A 383 -3.98 20.37 1.30
C ASP A 383 -3.23 20.37 -0.05
N PHE A 384 -3.36 19.29 -0.83
CA PHE A 384 -2.81 19.19 -2.18
C PHE A 384 -3.47 20.17 -3.16
N LEU A 385 -4.80 20.25 -3.16
CA LEU A 385 -5.54 21.16 -4.04
C LEU A 385 -5.28 22.63 -3.74
N ASP A 386 -5.23 23.01 -2.45
CA ASP A 386 -5.01 24.38 -2.02
C ASP A 386 -3.58 24.83 -2.35
N LYS A 387 -2.60 23.94 -2.16
CA LYS A 387 -1.22 24.20 -2.61
C LYS A 387 -1.17 24.43 -4.12
N LEU A 388 -1.79 23.55 -4.91
CA LEU A 388 -1.85 23.70 -6.36
C LEU A 388 -2.54 24.99 -6.80
N PHE A 389 -3.63 25.38 -6.13
CA PHE A 389 -4.31 26.64 -6.40
C PHE A 389 -3.37 27.83 -6.20
N ILE A 390 -2.69 27.89 -5.04
CA ILE A 390 -1.76 28.97 -4.70
C ILE A 390 -0.62 29.04 -5.72
N ASP A 391 0.00 27.90 -6.02
CA ASP A 391 1.15 27.82 -6.93
C ASP A 391 0.76 28.26 -8.36
N LEU A 392 -0.37 27.77 -8.88
CA LEU A 392 -0.83 28.11 -10.23
C LEU A 392 -1.34 29.54 -10.33
N HIS A 393 -2.12 30.00 -9.35
CA HIS A 393 -2.61 31.38 -9.33
C HIS A 393 -1.45 32.37 -9.26
N LYS A 394 -0.44 32.11 -8.42
CA LYS A 394 0.76 32.93 -8.33
C LYS A 394 1.52 32.93 -9.66
N LYS A 395 1.74 31.76 -10.25
CA LYS A 395 2.42 31.62 -11.55
C LYS A 395 1.75 32.48 -12.63
N PHE A 396 0.44 32.34 -12.82
CA PHE A 396 -0.29 33.12 -13.81
C PHE A 396 -0.27 34.62 -13.48
N SER A 397 -0.42 34.97 -12.20
CA SER A 397 -0.33 36.36 -11.73
C SER A 397 1.01 37.01 -12.06
N ASP A 398 2.11 36.31 -11.81
CA ASP A 398 3.45 36.79 -12.10
C ASP A 398 3.66 36.95 -13.62
N GLU A 399 3.16 35.99 -14.42
CA GLU A 399 3.23 36.03 -15.89
C GLU A 399 2.46 37.21 -16.48
N TYR A 400 1.18 37.40 -16.12
CA TYR A 400 0.38 38.51 -16.64
C TYR A 400 0.82 39.87 -16.09
N THR A 401 1.35 39.93 -14.86
CA THR A 401 1.88 41.18 -14.31
C THR A 401 3.16 41.60 -15.01
N LYS A 402 4.00 40.64 -15.43
CA LYS A 402 5.23 40.92 -16.17
C LYS A 402 4.94 41.33 -17.62
N ASN A 403 4.05 40.61 -18.31
CA ASN A 403 3.72 40.87 -19.72
C ASN A 403 2.34 40.32 -20.12
N ALA A 404 1.28 41.03 -19.72
CA ALA A 404 -0.12 40.66 -20.02
C ALA A 404 -0.37 40.37 -21.51
N LYS A 405 0.25 41.13 -22.43
CA LYS A 405 0.07 40.95 -23.87
C LYS A 405 0.63 39.63 -24.39
N ALA A 406 1.75 39.18 -23.84
CA ALA A 406 2.32 37.88 -24.20
C ALA A 406 1.51 36.74 -23.58
N PHE A 407 1.17 36.86 -22.29
CA PHE A 407 0.34 35.88 -21.57
C PHE A 407 -0.98 35.62 -22.30
N LEU A 408 -1.71 36.69 -22.68
CA LEU A 408 -2.99 36.59 -23.40
C LEU A 408 -2.86 36.01 -24.83
N LYS A 409 -1.65 35.82 -25.35
CA LYS A 409 -1.37 35.16 -26.64
C LYS A 409 -0.93 33.71 -26.48
N GLU A 410 -0.73 33.22 -25.26
CA GLU A 410 -0.33 31.84 -25.04
C GLU A 410 -1.43 30.87 -25.47
N ALA A 411 -1.04 29.71 -25.99
CA ALA A 411 -1.97 28.74 -26.56
C ALA A 411 -3.01 28.27 -25.53
N PHE A 412 -2.60 28.08 -24.27
CA PHE A 412 -3.47 27.56 -23.23
C PHE A 412 -4.55 28.55 -22.77
N ILE A 413 -4.41 29.86 -23.02
CA ILE A 413 -5.40 30.86 -22.56
C ILE A 413 -6.43 31.23 -23.65
N GLN A 414 -6.24 30.74 -24.89
CA GLN A 414 -7.12 31.10 -26.02
C GLN A 414 -8.53 30.53 -25.90
N SER A 415 -8.72 29.40 -25.21
CA SER A 415 -10.05 28.82 -24.94
C SER A 415 -10.12 28.19 -23.54
N GLU A 416 -11.33 27.98 -23.04
CA GLU A 416 -11.53 27.31 -21.75
C GLU A 416 -11.09 25.84 -21.83
N GLU A 417 -11.26 25.18 -22.97
CA GLU A 417 -10.80 23.80 -23.20
C GLU A 417 -9.28 23.69 -23.11
N ALA A 418 -8.53 24.55 -23.82
CA ALA A 418 -7.08 24.55 -23.80
C ALA A 418 -6.53 24.88 -22.40
N PHE A 419 -7.21 25.75 -21.66
CA PHE A 419 -6.86 26.07 -20.27
C PHE A 419 -7.06 24.84 -19.37
N ASN A 420 -8.18 24.14 -19.54
CA ASN A 420 -8.48 22.93 -18.78
C ASN A 420 -7.47 21.81 -19.06
N GLU A 421 -7.08 21.62 -20.32
CA GLU A 421 -6.03 20.66 -20.71
C GLU A 421 -4.68 21.01 -20.09
N TYR A 422 -4.29 22.29 -20.13
CA TYR A 422 -3.04 22.75 -19.54
C TYR A 422 -2.98 22.52 -18.02
N VAL A 423 -4.04 22.88 -17.29
CA VAL A 423 -4.15 22.59 -15.85
C VAL A 423 -4.10 21.09 -15.60
N ASN A 424 -4.77 20.29 -16.44
CA ASN A 424 -4.77 18.84 -16.33
C ASN A 424 -3.39 18.22 -16.50
N GLU A 425 -2.60 18.69 -17.45
CA GLU A 425 -1.21 18.25 -17.60
C GLU A 425 -0.37 18.55 -16.37
N ILE A 426 -0.52 19.74 -15.78
CA ILE A 426 0.25 20.13 -14.59
C ILE A 426 -0.09 19.21 -13.42
N VAL A 427 -1.38 19.01 -13.13
CA VAL A 427 -1.83 18.13 -12.04
C VAL A 427 -1.31 16.71 -12.23
N ASN A 428 -1.31 16.19 -13.46
CA ASN A 428 -0.86 14.83 -13.76
C ASN A 428 0.66 14.63 -13.71
N LYS A 429 1.45 15.71 -13.78
CA LYS A 429 2.92 15.71 -13.67
C LYS A 429 3.39 15.76 -12.21
N GLU A 430 2.52 16.10 -11.26
CA GLU A 430 2.85 16.10 -9.84
C GLU A 430 3.11 14.68 -9.30
N ASN A 431 4.18 14.51 -8.55
CA ASN A 431 4.55 13.25 -7.90
C ASN A 431 3.91 13.15 -6.51
N SER A 432 2.58 13.01 -6.48
CA SER A 432 1.79 12.92 -5.24
C SER A 432 0.90 11.67 -5.22
N PHE A 433 0.75 11.06 -4.05
CA PHE A 433 -0.16 9.93 -3.83
C PHE A 433 -1.60 10.25 -4.26
N VAL A 434 -2.04 11.48 -4.05
CA VAL A 434 -3.39 11.95 -4.40
C VAL A 434 -3.63 11.87 -5.91
N VAL A 435 -2.60 12.15 -6.73
CA VAL A 435 -2.68 12.17 -8.20
C VAL A 435 -3.03 10.80 -8.77
N TYR A 436 -2.63 9.71 -8.11
CA TYR A 436 -3.03 8.36 -8.50
C TYR A 436 -4.56 8.22 -8.56
N TYR A 437 -5.26 8.74 -7.55
CA TYR A 437 -6.72 8.71 -7.48
C TYR A 437 -7.37 9.73 -8.39
N LEU A 438 -6.72 10.87 -8.65
CA LEU A 438 -7.20 11.82 -9.64
C LEU A 438 -7.25 11.21 -11.06
N LYS A 439 -6.42 10.21 -11.35
CA LYS A 439 -6.44 9.43 -12.61
C LYS A 439 -7.46 8.27 -12.60
N ASP A 440 -7.90 7.83 -11.43
CA ASP A 440 -8.90 6.76 -11.25
C ASP A 440 -10.20 7.33 -10.66
N ALA A 441 -11.04 7.87 -11.55
CA ALA A 441 -12.29 8.53 -11.20
C ALA A 441 -13.25 7.65 -10.38
N LEU A 442 -13.29 6.33 -10.62
CA LEU A 442 -14.20 5.43 -9.91
C LEU A 442 -13.76 5.23 -8.46
N SER A 443 -12.47 4.95 -8.24
CA SER A 443 -11.92 4.81 -6.90
C SER A 443 -12.04 6.12 -6.11
N LEU A 444 -11.70 7.25 -6.73
CA LEU A 444 -11.84 8.57 -6.12
C LEU A 444 -13.30 8.87 -5.72
N TYR A 445 -14.27 8.56 -6.58
CA TYR A 445 -15.68 8.77 -6.28
C TYR A 445 -16.12 8.03 -5.01
N LYS A 446 -15.76 6.74 -4.89
CA LYS A 446 -16.08 5.93 -3.71
C LYS A 446 -15.40 6.46 -2.44
N ILE A 447 -14.12 6.85 -2.54
CA ILE A 447 -13.40 7.45 -1.41
C ILE A 447 -14.07 8.75 -0.97
N LEU A 448 -14.46 9.62 -1.90
CA LEU A 448 -15.13 10.88 -1.59
C LEU A 448 -16.53 10.69 -0.99
N LEU A 449 -17.29 9.69 -1.44
CA LEU A 449 -18.56 9.32 -0.81
C LEU A 449 -18.37 8.90 0.64
N PHE A 450 -17.34 8.10 0.92
CA PHE A 450 -16.97 7.73 2.28
C PHE A 450 -16.61 8.98 3.10
N CYS A 451 -15.77 9.87 2.58
CA CYS A 451 -15.39 11.11 3.26
C CYS A 451 -16.60 12.00 3.55
N GLU A 452 -17.48 12.24 2.58
CA GLU A 452 -18.67 13.07 2.75
C GLU A 452 -19.66 12.51 3.79
N SER A 453 -19.75 11.18 3.89
CA SER A 453 -20.64 10.51 4.85
C SER A 453 -20.10 10.51 6.28
N ASN A 454 -18.78 10.58 6.47
CA ASN A 454 -18.13 10.39 7.77
C ASN A 454 -17.39 11.64 8.28
N ASN A 455 -17.20 12.66 7.45
CA ASN A 455 -16.51 13.91 7.81
C ASN A 455 -17.38 15.11 7.45
N SER A 456 -17.76 15.91 8.45
CA SER A 456 -18.57 17.11 8.27
C SER A 456 -17.93 18.13 7.32
N ASP A 457 -16.61 18.21 7.31
CA ASP A 457 -15.86 19.16 6.48
C ASP A 457 -15.87 18.77 5.00
N ALA A 458 -16.08 17.47 4.72
CA ALA A 458 -16.16 16.93 3.37
C ALA A 458 -17.55 17.11 2.73
N LYS A 459 -18.48 17.81 3.37
CA LYS A 459 -19.82 18.05 2.82
C LYS A 459 -19.75 18.78 1.47
N GLY A 460 -20.39 18.21 0.45
CA GLY A 460 -20.39 18.73 -0.91
C GLY A 460 -19.14 18.41 -1.74
N ILE A 461 -18.17 17.64 -1.21
CA ILE A 461 -16.94 17.32 -1.93
C ILE A 461 -17.20 16.51 -3.20
N VAL A 462 -18.16 15.58 -3.18
CA VAL A 462 -18.50 14.79 -4.37
C VAL A 462 -19.04 15.69 -5.48
N LYS A 463 -19.87 16.68 -5.13
CA LYS A 463 -20.38 17.68 -6.09
C LYS A 463 -19.28 18.61 -6.63
N ARG A 464 -18.22 18.86 -5.84
CA ARG A 464 -17.04 19.63 -6.29
C ARG A 464 -16.24 18.88 -7.35
N PHE A 465 -16.12 17.56 -7.21
CA PHE A 465 -15.31 16.73 -8.10
C PHE A 465 -16.08 16.17 -9.29
N PHE A 466 -17.36 15.85 -9.14
CA PHE A 466 -18.10 15.08 -10.12
C PHE A 466 -19.38 15.78 -10.60
N THR A 467 -19.78 15.46 -11.82
CA THR A 467 -21.11 15.71 -12.38
C THR A 467 -21.80 14.38 -12.62
N VAL A 468 -23.10 14.32 -12.33
CA VAL A 468 -23.92 13.14 -12.61
C VAL A 468 -24.77 13.47 -13.83
N LYS A 469 -24.62 12.70 -14.91
CA LYS A 469 -25.47 12.81 -16.11
C LYS A 469 -26.85 12.19 -15.84
N GLU A 470 -27.83 12.51 -16.69
CA GLU A 470 -29.20 11.98 -16.60
C GLU A 470 -29.28 10.44 -16.68
N ASN A 471 -28.31 9.81 -17.34
CA ASN A 471 -28.16 8.34 -17.41
C ASN A 471 -27.51 7.72 -16.15
N GLY A 472 -27.20 8.52 -15.12
CA GLY A 472 -26.52 8.08 -13.90
C GLY A 472 -25.00 7.96 -14.02
N GLU A 473 -24.41 8.30 -15.17
CA GLU A 473 -22.96 8.27 -15.37
C GLU A 473 -22.29 9.40 -14.57
N VAL A 474 -21.26 9.05 -13.81
CA VAL A 474 -20.49 9.98 -12.97
C VAL A 474 -19.23 10.41 -13.73
N ILE A 475 -19.07 11.71 -13.94
CA ILE A 475 -17.97 12.29 -14.73
C ILE A 475 -17.15 13.22 -13.86
N LEU A 476 -15.83 13.03 -13.90
CA LEU A 476 -14.88 13.90 -13.22
C LEU A 476 -14.90 15.28 -13.89
N ARG A 477 -15.06 16.34 -13.09
CA ARG A 477 -15.00 17.72 -13.55
C ARG A 477 -13.56 18.09 -13.96
N PRO A 478 -13.38 19.07 -14.86
CA PRO A 478 -12.06 19.60 -15.17
C PRO A 478 -11.32 20.06 -13.91
N PHE A 479 -10.02 19.77 -13.81
CA PHE A 479 -9.24 20.11 -12.62
C PHE A 479 -9.21 21.62 -12.32
N SER A 480 -9.32 22.48 -13.34
CA SER A 480 -9.50 23.93 -13.15
C SER A 480 -10.71 24.24 -12.25
N LYS A 481 -11.86 23.59 -12.47
CA LYS A 481 -13.09 23.75 -11.67
C LYS A 481 -12.94 23.11 -10.29
N ILE A 482 -12.26 21.97 -10.20
CA ILE A 482 -12.02 21.28 -8.92
C ILE A 482 -11.11 22.13 -8.02
N ILE A 483 -10.00 22.65 -8.56
CA ILE A 483 -9.03 23.47 -7.84
C ILE A 483 -9.62 24.86 -7.52
N GLY A 484 -10.48 25.41 -8.38
CA GLY A 484 -11.06 26.74 -8.23
C GLY A 484 -10.36 27.82 -9.05
N LEU A 485 -9.65 27.43 -10.13
CA LEU A 485 -9.05 28.33 -11.10
C LEU A 485 -10.09 28.73 -12.14
N ASP A 486 -10.70 29.89 -11.95
CA ASP A 486 -11.68 30.45 -12.88
C ASP A 486 -10.98 31.12 -14.08
N TYR A 487 -11.08 30.47 -15.25
CA TYR A 487 -10.59 30.95 -16.53
C TYR A 487 -11.01 32.40 -16.84
N GLN A 488 -12.30 32.74 -16.63
CA GLN A 488 -12.83 34.07 -16.91
C GLN A 488 -12.26 35.11 -15.95
N LYS A 489 -12.04 34.71 -14.69
CA LYS A 489 -11.41 35.58 -13.68
C LYS A 489 -9.95 35.87 -14.05
N ILE A 490 -9.17 34.84 -14.40
CA ILE A 490 -7.75 34.98 -14.80
C ILE A 490 -7.63 35.90 -16.02
N ILE A 491 -8.48 35.73 -17.03
CA ILE A 491 -8.50 36.61 -18.21
C ILE A 491 -8.84 38.04 -17.84
N LYS A 492 -9.87 38.24 -16.99
CA LYS A 492 -10.28 39.58 -16.56
C LYS A 492 -9.14 40.28 -15.81
N GLU A 493 -8.48 39.57 -14.90
CA GLU A 493 -7.32 40.08 -14.17
C GLU A 493 -6.19 40.46 -15.14
N ALA A 494 -5.77 39.54 -16.02
CA ALA A 494 -4.71 39.80 -16.99
C ALA A 494 -5.02 41.01 -17.90
N LYS A 495 -6.28 41.19 -18.32
CA LYS A 495 -6.69 42.31 -19.17
C LYS A 495 -6.58 43.68 -18.48
N VAL A 496 -6.70 43.76 -17.16
CA VAL A 496 -6.50 45.02 -16.40
C VAL A 496 -5.06 45.53 -16.53
N PHE A 497 -4.10 44.64 -16.78
CA PHE A 497 -2.69 44.98 -16.96
C PHE A 497 -2.32 45.39 -18.39
N LEU A 498 -3.24 45.34 -19.36
CA LEU A 498 -3.02 45.85 -20.72
C LEU A 498 -3.06 47.39 -20.78
N PRO A 499 -2.37 48.03 -21.74
CA PRO A 499 -2.53 49.47 -21.98
C PRO A 499 -3.98 49.82 -22.36
N PHE A 500 -4.48 50.99 -21.96
CA PHE A 500 -5.91 51.33 -22.13
C PHE A 500 -6.35 51.22 -23.59
N PHE A 501 -5.50 51.63 -24.53
CA PHE A 501 -5.78 51.58 -25.97
C PHE A 501 -5.82 50.16 -26.56
N GLU A 502 -5.33 49.15 -25.85
CA GLU A 502 -5.46 47.72 -26.22
C GLU A 502 -6.64 47.04 -25.52
N GLN A 503 -7.13 47.61 -24.41
CA GLN A 503 -8.32 47.11 -23.70
C GLN A 503 -9.58 47.26 -24.56
N PHE A 504 -9.68 48.33 -25.37
CA PHE A 504 -10.93 48.73 -26.04
C PHE A 504 -11.32 47.92 -27.29
N ASN A 505 -10.46 47.03 -27.80
CA ASN A 505 -10.87 46.04 -28.81
C ASN A 505 -11.72 44.89 -28.23
N PHE A 506 -11.91 44.83 -26.89
CA PHE A 506 -12.53 43.69 -26.22
C PHE A 506 -13.68 44.02 -25.25
N PHE A 507 -13.97 45.29 -24.96
CA PHE A 507 -14.96 45.68 -23.95
C PHE A 507 -15.99 46.69 -24.47
N SER A 508 -17.18 46.21 -24.82
CA SER A 508 -18.37 47.06 -25.01
C SER A 508 -19.36 47.01 -23.84
N TRP A 509 -19.14 46.16 -22.81
CA TRP A 509 -20.18 45.82 -21.82
C TRP A 509 -19.89 46.11 -20.33
N ILE A 510 -18.67 46.53 -19.94
CA ILE A 510 -18.32 46.75 -18.50
C ILE A 510 -18.22 48.24 -18.15
N PHE A 511 -19.34 48.96 -18.15
CA PHE A 511 -19.37 50.37 -17.71
C PHE A 511 -20.30 50.68 -16.52
N SER A 512 -20.73 49.69 -15.73
CA SER A 512 -21.59 49.94 -14.55
C SER A 512 -20.92 49.76 -13.17
N LEU A 513 -19.73 49.18 -13.08
CA LEU A 513 -19.14 48.76 -11.78
C LEU A 513 -18.03 49.67 -11.22
N PHE A 514 -17.43 50.56 -12.02
CA PHE A 514 -16.27 51.37 -11.58
C PHE A 514 -16.61 52.57 -10.69
N ARG A 515 -17.89 52.91 -10.49
CA ARG A 515 -18.29 54.13 -9.75
C ARG A 515 -18.04 54.04 -8.23
N LYS A 516 -17.94 52.83 -7.66
CA LYS A 516 -17.77 52.63 -6.20
C LYS A 516 -16.35 52.31 -5.74
N PHE A 517 -15.42 52.05 -6.67
CA PHE A 517 -14.03 51.74 -6.33
C PHE A 517 -13.17 53.01 -6.19
N ALA A 518 -13.50 54.07 -6.95
CA ALA A 518 -12.80 55.36 -6.90
C ALA A 518 -12.84 56.02 -5.50
N GLU A 519 -13.99 56.00 -4.82
CA GLU A 519 -14.15 56.64 -3.50
C GLU A 519 -13.31 56.00 -2.37
N ARG A 520 -12.91 54.73 -2.52
CA ARG A 520 -12.04 54.05 -1.55
C ARG A 520 -10.55 54.20 -1.88
N PHE A 521 -10.23 54.50 -3.14
CA PHE A 521 -8.85 54.64 -3.61
C PHE A 521 -8.28 56.03 -3.34
N ASP A 522 -9.12 57.07 -3.37
CA ASP A 522 -8.71 58.44 -3.01
C ASP A 522 -8.13 58.54 -1.58
N LYS A 523 -8.66 57.74 -0.65
CA LYS A 523 -8.13 57.66 0.73
C LYS A 523 -6.81 56.90 0.86
N ALA A 524 -6.50 56.00 -0.07
CA ALA A 524 -5.24 55.25 -0.07
C ALA A 524 -4.11 56.04 -0.76
N LEU A 525 -4.44 56.84 -1.77
CA LEU A 525 -3.50 57.68 -2.52
C LEU A 525 -2.91 58.82 -1.67
N ASP A 526 -3.72 59.43 -0.80
CA ASP A 526 -3.28 60.45 0.18
C ASP A 526 -2.24 59.93 1.19
N SER A 527 -2.21 58.61 1.43
CA SER A 527 -1.26 57.98 2.35
C SER A 527 0.10 57.68 1.68
N GLN A 528 0.11 57.39 0.37
CA GLN A 528 1.35 57.10 -0.37
C GLN A 528 2.07 58.35 -0.87
N LEU A 529 1.36 59.46 -1.11
CA LEU A 529 1.97 60.75 -1.48
C LEU A 529 2.86 61.36 -0.37
N LYS A 530 2.75 60.89 0.88
CA LYS A 530 3.62 61.32 1.99
C LYS A 530 4.97 60.61 2.07
N ALA A 531 5.23 59.59 1.24
CA ALA A 531 6.50 58.87 1.21
C ALA A 531 7.23 59.12 -0.13
N LYS A 532 8.09 60.14 -0.17
CA LYS A 532 8.91 60.52 -1.35
C LYS A 532 10.07 59.55 -1.61
N LYS A 533 10.31 59.30 -2.92
CA LYS A 533 11.59 59.22 -3.71
C LYS A 533 11.51 58.05 -4.71
N GLU A 534 11.83 58.16 -6.01
CA GLU A 534 12.76 59.04 -6.74
C GLU A 534 12.16 59.49 -8.10
N LEU A 535 12.48 60.71 -8.52
CA LEU A 535 11.98 61.37 -9.74
C LEU A 535 13.03 61.27 -10.88
N PRO A 536 12.64 60.97 -12.13
CA PRO A 536 13.51 61.12 -13.29
C PRO A 536 13.71 62.60 -13.66
N ALA A 537 14.87 62.94 -14.21
CA ALA A 537 15.27 64.31 -14.53
C ALA A 537 14.53 64.86 -15.77
N LEU A 538 14.24 66.17 -15.75
CA LEU A 538 13.51 66.93 -16.78
C LEU A 538 14.09 66.80 -18.20
N SER A 539 15.37 66.45 -18.33
CA SER A 539 16.07 66.23 -19.60
C SER A 539 15.55 65.02 -20.39
N GLU A 540 14.98 64.00 -19.74
CA GLU A 540 14.42 62.82 -20.41
C GLU A 540 13.01 63.03 -20.97
N ILE A 541 12.28 64.04 -20.49
CA ILE A 541 10.90 64.35 -20.92
C ILE A 541 10.88 65.15 -22.23
N ILE A 542 11.94 65.92 -22.53
CA ILE A 542 11.99 66.86 -23.65
C ILE A 542 12.65 66.24 -24.91
N HIS A 543 13.44 65.17 -24.76
CA HIS A 543 14.37 64.76 -25.82
C HIS A 543 13.87 63.87 -26.99
N PRO A 544 12.64 63.32 -27.08
CA PRO A 544 12.20 62.70 -28.34
C PRO A 544 11.54 63.69 -29.33
N VAL A 545 11.72 65.00 -29.16
CA VAL A 545 11.22 66.01 -30.12
C VAL A 545 12.33 66.62 -30.99
N ILE A 546 13.61 66.29 -30.78
CA ILE A 546 14.74 66.95 -31.46
C ILE A 546 15.53 66.04 -32.43
N SER A 547 15.31 64.73 -32.49
CA SER A 547 16.12 63.82 -33.33
C SER A 547 15.38 63.15 -34.49
N SER A 548 14.55 63.90 -35.24
CA SER A 548 14.05 63.41 -36.54
C SER A 548 13.89 64.49 -37.60
N VAL A 549 14.95 65.25 -37.89
CA VAL A 549 15.15 65.85 -39.22
C VAL A 549 16.64 65.79 -39.56
N LYS A 550 17.04 64.81 -40.37
CA LYS A 550 18.34 64.79 -41.06
C LYS A 550 18.19 65.40 -42.46
N GLU A 551 18.95 66.47 -42.67
CA GLU A 551 19.62 66.95 -43.88
C GLU A 551 19.05 66.68 -45.29
N LYS A 552 18.94 67.76 -46.08
CA LYS A 552 19.59 67.81 -47.42
C LYS A 552 19.87 69.26 -47.90
N LYS A 553 21.19 69.54 -48.02
CA LYS A 553 21.93 70.20 -49.12
C LYS A 553 21.55 71.60 -49.65
N THR A 554 22.39 72.57 -49.30
CA THR A 554 23.22 73.50 -50.14
C THR A 554 22.64 74.40 -51.27
N ILE A 555 22.85 75.73 -51.06
CA ILE A 555 23.34 76.81 -51.98
C ILE A 555 22.31 77.53 -52.91
N PRO A 556 22.44 78.83 -53.29
CA PRO A 556 23.12 80.00 -52.69
C PRO A 556 22.21 81.24 -52.46
N GLU A 557 22.79 82.22 -51.77
CA GLU A 557 22.44 83.63 -51.79
C GLU A 557 22.31 84.22 -53.21
N THR A 558 21.34 85.09 -53.41
CA THR A 558 21.59 86.41 -54.02
C THR A 558 20.63 87.43 -53.41
N ALA A 559 21.23 88.51 -52.95
CA ALA A 559 20.57 89.69 -52.47
C ALA A 559 19.89 90.46 -53.63
N SER A 560 18.72 91.04 -53.37
CA SER A 560 18.58 92.49 -53.55
C SER A 560 17.39 93.02 -52.77
N GLU A 561 17.68 94.14 -52.13
CA GLU A 561 16.86 94.98 -51.29
C GLU A 561 15.56 95.43 -51.97
N LYS A 562 14.51 95.61 -51.17
CA LYS A 562 13.97 96.94 -50.83
C LYS A 562 12.66 96.81 -50.05
N GLY A 563 12.46 97.73 -49.11
CA GLY A 563 11.13 98.10 -48.65
C GLY A 563 10.89 97.82 -47.18
N GLY A 564 11.36 98.74 -46.34
CA GLY A 564 11.07 98.75 -44.92
C GLY A 564 9.63 99.10 -44.57
N LYS A 565 9.41 99.10 -43.25
CA LYS A 565 8.22 99.53 -42.50
C LYS A 565 7.07 98.51 -42.41
N GLN A 566 7.23 97.51 -41.54
CA GLN A 566 6.16 97.02 -40.65
C GLN A 566 6.68 96.06 -39.55
N GLN A 567 7.81 96.38 -38.90
CA GLN A 567 8.41 95.49 -37.88
C GLN A 567 8.21 95.91 -36.42
N LYS A 568 7.54 97.03 -36.12
CA LYS A 568 7.30 97.44 -34.71
C LYS A 568 6.05 96.84 -34.06
N THR A 569 5.04 96.39 -34.82
CA THR A 569 3.80 95.79 -34.26
C THR A 569 3.80 94.26 -34.14
N LYS A 570 4.81 93.56 -34.69
CA LYS A 570 4.95 92.09 -34.54
C LYS A 570 5.65 91.66 -33.24
N LYS A 571 6.55 92.46 -32.69
CA LYS A 571 7.27 92.15 -31.43
C LYS A 571 6.39 92.33 -30.18
N GLU A 572 5.54 93.36 -30.15
CA GLU A 572 4.61 93.59 -29.02
C GLU A 572 3.46 92.57 -28.98
N LYS A 573 2.90 92.20 -30.15
CA LYS A 573 1.94 91.08 -30.23
C LYS A 573 2.58 89.73 -29.93
N ALA A 574 3.88 89.54 -30.18
CA ALA A 574 4.59 88.33 -29.83
C ALA A 574 4.87 88.19 -28.33
N LEU A 575 5.14 89.31 -27.64
CA LEU A 575 5.32 89.33 -26.19
C LEU A 575 4.00 89.15 -25.41
N SER A 576 2.89 89.68 -25.93
CA SER A 576 1.59 89.67 -25.24
C SER A 576 1.00 88.27 -25.04
N TYR A 577 1.06 87.38 -26.05
CA TYR A 577 0.53 86.02 -25.86
C TYR A 577 1.45 85.16 -24.98
N LEU A 578 2.78 85.37 -25.03
CA LEU A 578 3.70 84.65 -24.14
C LEU A 578 3.42 84.97 -22.68
N LYS A 579 3.16 86.24 -22.37
CA LYS A 579 2.75 86.65 -21.02
C LYS A 579 1.44 85.99 -20.59
N SER A 580 0.45 85.91 -21.49
CA SER A 580 -0.81 85.21 -21.20
C SER A 580 -0.64 83.69 -21.00
N LEU A 581 0.31 83.07 -21.71
CA LEU A 581 0.66 81.66 -21.50
C LEU A 581 1.39 81.44 -20.17
N GLU A 582 2.28 82.37 -19.79
CA GLU A 582 2.99 82.35 -18.51
C GLU A 582 2.00 82.51 -17.35
N GLU A 583 1.08 83.48 -17.43
CA GLU A 583 0.03 83.71 -16.42
C GLU A 583 -0.92 82.49 -16.30
N PHE A 584 -1.32 81.89 -17.43
CA PHE A 584 -2.18 80.71 -17.42
C PHE A 584 -1.43 79.46 -16.92
N LYS A 585 -0.13 79.33 -17.22
CA LYS A 585 0.73 78.29 -16.64
C LYS A 585 0.79 78.45 -15.12
N ASP A 586 1.04 79.66 -14.63
CA ASP A 586 1.16 79.98 -13.21
C ASP A 586 -0.16 79.71 -12.47
N GLU A 587 -1.31 80.00 -13.09
CA GLU A 587 -2.63 79.60 -12.57
C GLU A 587 -2.79 78.07 -12.48
N MET A 588 -2.33 77.33 -13.50
CA MET A 588 -2.45 75.87 -13.54
C MET A 588 -1.51 75.15 -12.56
N ILE A 589 -0.36 75.74 -12.22
CA ILE A 589 0.63 75.13 -11.31
C ILE A 589 0.56 75.66 -9.87
N GLY A 590 0.04 76.87 -9.67
CA GLY A 590 0.01 77.54 -8.37
C GLY A 590 1.42 77.68 -7.77
N ASN A 591 1.59 77.17 -6.55
CA ASN A 591 2.87 77.20 -5.83
C ASN A 591 3.76 75.96 -6.09
N SER A 592 3.32 75.03 -6.95
CA SER A 592 4.02 73.78 -7.23
C SER A 592 4.91 73.89 -8.47
N SER A 593 5.86 72.96 -8.64
CA SER A 593 6.66 72.89 -9.87
C SER A 593 5.85 72.32 -11.05
N VAL A 594 6.27 72.62 -12.29
CA VAL A 594 5.65 72.06 -13.51
C VAL A 594 5.72 70.52 -13.48
N GLU A 595 6.83 69.96 -13.02
CA GLU A 595 7.06 68.52 -12.89
C GLU A 595 6.12 67.87 -11.89
N GLU A 596 5.96 68.51 -10.72
CA GLU A 596 5.05 68.02 -9.67
C GLU A 596 3.60 67.98 -10.20
N MET A 597 3.20 69.01 -10.96
CA MET A 597 1.85 69.09 -11.51
C MET A 597 1.61 68.16 -12.70
N LEU A 598 2.61 67.97 -13.57
CA LEU A 598 2.53 66.95 -14.62
C LEU A 598 2.44 65.55 -14.03
N SER A 599 3.22 65.24 -12.99
CA SER A 599 3.15 63.96 -12.29
C SER A 599 1.80 63.75 -11.60
N LEU A 600 1.27 64.81 -10.96
CA LEU A 600 -0.05 64.81 -10.33
C LEU A 600 -1.13 64.50 -11.36
N TYR A 601 -1.19 65.26 -12.47
CA TYR A 601 -2.20 65.03 -13.50
C TYR A 601 -2.04 63.65 -14.14
N GLU A 602 -0.81 63.20 -14.44
CA GLU A 602 -0.55 61.84 -14.95
C GLU A 602 -1.09 60.76 -14.01
N SER A 603 -0.79 60.83 -12.71
CA SER A 603 -1.26 59.84 -11.72
C SER A 603 -2.79 59.78 -11.62
N ARG A 604 -3.46 60.89 -11.97
CA ARG A 604 -4.91 61.04 -11.95
C ARG A 604 -5.61 60.54 -13.21
N TRP A 605 -4.97 60.52 -14.38
CA TRP A 605 -5.60 59.95 -15.58
C TRP A 605 -5.05 58.56 -15.94
N ASN A 606 -3.85 58.21 -15.48
CA ASN A 606 -3.15 56.95 -15.73
C ASN A 606 -3.00 56.12 -14.44
N HIS A 607 -4.12 55.62 -13.92
CA HIS A 607 -4.18 54.87 -12.66
C HIS A 607 -3.60 53.45 -12.71
N ILE A 608 -2.89 53.06 -13.79
CA ILE A 608 -2.39 51.69 -13.95
C ILE A 608 -1.21 51.46 -13.01
N LEU A 609 -1.34 50.43 -12.16
CA LEU A 609 -0.33 50.06 -11.16
C LEU A 609 0.95 49.48 -11.79
N ASN A 610 0.84 48.87 -12.97
CA ASN A 610 1.98 48.31 -13.69
C ASN A 610 2.83 49.42 -14.33
N LYS A 611 4.10 49.50 -13.93
CA LYS A 611 5.04 50.53 -14.42
C LYS A 611 5.20 50.53 -15.95
N LYS A 612 5.35 49.36 -16.57
CA LYS A 612 5.55 49.25 -18.02
C LYS A 612 4.30 49.68 -18.78
N THR A 613 3.13 49.20 -18.36
CA THR A 613 1.85 49.61 -18.97
C THR A 613 1.59 51.11 -18.79
N ARG A 614 1.96 51.66 -17.63
CA ARG A 614 1.88 53.10 -17.35
C ARG A 614 2.78 53.90 -18.30
N GLU A 615 4.00 53.43 -18.55
CA GLU A 615 4.93 54.02 -19.52
C GLU A 615 4.41 53.93 -20.96
N ASP A 616 3.82 52.80 -21.36
CA ASP A 616 3.21 52.61 -22.69
C ASP A 616 2.01 53.55 -22.91
N ASN A 617 1.14 53.70 -21.90
CA ASN A 617 0.05 54.68 -21.90
C ASN A 617 0.56 56.12 -22.03
N LEU A 618 1.60 56.45 -21.25
CA LEU A 618 2.22 57.77 -21.28
C LEU A 618 2.84 58.07 -22.64
N LYS A 619 3.54 57.09 -23.23
CA LYS A 619 4.10 57.17 -24.57
C LYS A 619 3.02 57.39 -25.61
N TYR A 620 1.92 56.64 -25.55
CA TYR A 620 0.78 56.82 -26.45
C TYR A 620 0.22 58.25 -26.41
N VAL A 621 -0.02 58.79 -25.21
CA VAL A 621 -0.50 60.18 -25.05
C VAL A 621 0.53 61.17 -25.56
N LYS A 622 1.82 61.00 -25.24
CA LYS A 622 2.90 61.87 -25.76
C LYS A 622 2.98 61.84 -27.29
N ASP A 623 2.83 60.68 -27.93
CA ASP A 623 2.81 60.55 -29.38
C ASP A 623 1.60 61.30 -29.99
N LYS A 624 0.44 61.30 -29.32
CA LYS A 624 -0.74 62.07 -29.75
C LYS A 624 -0.52 63.57 -29.61
N ILE A 625 0.07 64.01 -28.50
CA ILE A 625 0.47 65.42 -28.28
C ILE A 625 1.44 65.86 -29.37
N ALA A 626 2.52 65.11 -29.61
CA ALA A 626 3.55 65.43 -30.60
C ALA A 626 2.97 65.52 -32.02
N ASN A 627 2.04 64.63 -32.38
CA ASN A 627 1.36 64.67 -33.67
C ASN A 627 0.46 65.90 -33.85
N ARG A 628 -0.03 66.48 -32.76
CA ARG A 628 -1.00 67.59 -32.79
C ARG A 628 -0.38 68.97 -32.61
N ILE A 629 0.79 69.03 -31.97
CA ILE A 629 1.50 70.29 -31.69
C ILE A 629 1.79 71.12 -32.96
N LYS A 630 2.00 70.46 -34.09
CA LYS A 630 2.27 71.10 -35.40
C LYS A 630 1.08 71.89 -35.96
N PHE A 631 -0.13 71.63 -35.50
CA PHE A 631 -1.33 72.35 -35.95
C PHE A 631 -1.56 73.66 -35.20
N ILE A 632 -0.90 73.86 -34.05
CA ILE A 632 -0.96 75.11 -33.29
C ILE A 632 0.01 76.12 -33.90
N LYS A 633 -0.46 76.86 -34.92
CA LYS A 633 0.34 77.90 -35.60
C LYS A 633 0.50 79.18 -34.76
N LYS A 634 -0.46 79.46 -33.87
CA LYS A 634 -0.47 80.61 -32.96
C LYS A 634 -0.80 80.09 -31.54
N PRO A 635 0.16 80.07 -30.62
CA PRO A 635 -0.05 79.48 -29.30
C PRO A 635 -0.73 80.51 -28.37
N THR A 636 -2.02 80.77 -28.58
CA THR A 636 -2.86 81.43 -27.57
C THR A 636 -3.50 80.38 -26.67
N VAL A 637 -3.94 80.78 -25.47
CA VAL A 637 -4.62 79.88 -24.54
C VAL A 637 -5.83 79.21 -25.20
N GLU A 638 -6.63 79.97 -25.96
CA GLU A 638 -7.82 79.45 -26.65
C GLU A 638 -7.44 78.40 -27.71
N ASN A 639 -6.40 78.64 -28.52
CA ASN A 639 -5.98 77.70 -29.55
C ASN A 639 -5.39 76.42 -28.96
N ILE A 640 -4.70 76.52 -27.83
CA ILE A 640 -4.18 75.37 -27.08
C ILE A 640 -5.35 74.54 -26.53
N LEU A 641 -6.31 75.17 -25.87
CA LEU A 641 -7.49 74.49 -25.32
C LEU A 641 -8.33 73.84 -26.44
N GLN A 642 -8.52 74.53 -27.56
CA GLN A 642 -9.22 73.98 -28.72
C GLN A 642 -8.50 72.73 -29.27
N GLU A 643 -7.17 72.75 -29.35
CA GLU A 643 -6.42 71.59 -29.83
C GLU A 643 -6.38 70.44 -28.82
N VAL A 644 -6.42 70.72 -27.52
CA VAL A 644 -6.61 69.70 -26.46
C VAL A 644 -7.95 68.99 -26.64
N GLU A 645 -9.05 69.74 -26.87
CA GLU A 645 -10.35 69.15 -27.18
C GLU A 645 -10.31 68.34 -28.48
N ASN A 646 -9.64 68.85 -29.52
CA ASN A 646 -9.47 68.13 -30.79
C ASN A 646 -8.72 66.80 -30.61
N ILE A 647 -7.66 66.74 -29.77
CA ILE A 647 -6.95 65.49 -29.44
C ILE A 647 -7.92 64.45 -28.90
N ILE A 648 -8.75 64.84 -27.93
CA ILE A 648 -9.66 63.93 -27.25
C ILE A 648 -10.80 63.52 -28.19
N ILE A 649 -11.38 64.45 -28.93
CA ILE A 649 -12.51 64.15 -29.85
C ILE A 649 -12.06 63.23 -31.00
N THR A 650 -10.85 63.39 -31.50
CA THR A 650 -10.36 62.60 -32.64
C THR A 650 -9.81 61.23 -32.25
N ASP A 651 -9.62 60.94 -30.96
CA ASP A 651 -9.09 59.67 -30.48
C ASP A 651 -10.08 58.93 -29.57
N LYS A 652 -10.70 57.87 -30.11
CA LYS A 652 -11.70 57.06 -29.38
C LYS A 652 -11.15 56.45 -28.08
N ASN A 653 -9.84 56.15 -28.00
CA ASN A 653 -9.26 55.56 -26.80
C ASN A 653 -9.09 56.60 -25.69
N LEU A 654 -8.78 57.85 -26.05
CA LEU A 654 -8.67 58.94 -25.09
C LEU A 654 -10.02 59.36 -24.53
N GLN A 655 -11.10 59.33 -25.32
CA GLN A 655 -12.46 59.67 -24.87
C GLN A 655 -12.97 58.82 -23.70
N GLN A 656 -12.50 57.58 -23.62
CA GLN A 656 -13.02 56.58 -22.69
C GLN A 656 -12.27 56.57 -21.34
N LEU A 657 -11.26 57.44 -21.18
CA LEU A 657 -10.55 57.61 -19.90
C LEU A 657 -11.45 58.28 -18.85
N THR A 658 -11.36 57.81 -17.60
CA THR A 658 -12.25 58.19 -16.50
C THR A 658 -12.04 59.62 -16.02
N ASP A 659 -10.80 60.10 -15.90
CA ASP A 659 -10.47 61.48 -15.50
C ASP A 659 -10.06 62.32 -16.72
N GLN A 660 -11.05 62.67 -17.55
CA GLN A 660 -10.87 63.56 -18.69
C GLN A 660 -10.29 64.92 -18.29
N ASN A 661 -10.62 65.42 -17.10
CA ASN A 661 -10.17 66.72 -16.63
C ASN A 661 -8.65 66.71 -16.36
N ALA A 662 -8.15 65.69 -15.64
CA ALA A 662 -6.73 65.53 -15.42
C ALA A 662 -5.96 65.31 -16.73
N LEU A 663 -6.50 64.52 -17.67
CA LEU A 663 -5.89 64.34 -18.99
C LEU A 663 -5.80 65.66 -19.78
N LYS A 664 -6.89 66.45 -19.80
CA LYS A 664 -6.93 67.77 -20.44
C LYS A 664 -5.87 68.69 -19.83
N LYS A 665 -5.85 68.81 -18.50
CA LYS A 665 -4.86 69.63 -17.78
C LYS A 665 -3.43 69.18 -18.04
N TYR A 666 -3.19 67.87 -18.09
CA TYR A 666 -1.89 67.31 -18.45
C TYR A 666 -1.46 67.74 -19.87
N ILE A 667 -2.31 67.53 -20.88
CA ILE A 667 -2.02 67.89 -22.28
C ILE A 667 -1.81 69.41 -22.42
N THR A 668 -2.67 70.21 -21.80
CA THR A 668 -2.59 71.67 -21.80
C THR A 668 -1.26 72.17 -21.23
N LEU A 669 -0.86 71.65 -20.06
CA LEU A 669 0.41 72.04 -19.43
C LEU A 669 1.62 71.64 -20.29
N VAL A 670 1.60 70.46 -20.93
CA VAL A 670 2.66 70.03 -21.86
C VAL A 670 2.75 70.95 -23.08
N PHE A 671 1.63 71.37 -23.67
CA PHE A 671 1.62 72.29 -24.81
C PHE A 671 2.16 73.68 -24.44
N ILE A 672 1.71 74.24 -23.32
CA ILE A 672 2.18 75.54 -22.85
C ILE A 672 3.69 75.51 -22.63
N GLU A 673 4.18 74.48 -21.93
CA GLU A 673 5.60 74.31 -21.61
C GLU A 673 6.45 74.16 -22.88
N TYR A 674 5.96 73.42 -23.89
CA TYR A 674 6.64 73.31 -25.18
C TYR A 674 6.79 74.68 -25.89
N PHE A 675 5.73 75.47 -25.95
CA PHE A 675 5.77 76.76 -26.64
C PHE A 675 6.57 77.83 -25.89
N LEU A 676 6.57 77.81 -24.55
CA LEU A 676 7.42 78.69 -23.74
C LEU A 676 8.90 78.31 -23.86
N LYS A 677 9.25 77.02 -23.88
CA LYS A 677 10.64 76.55 -24.04
C LYS A 677 11.21 76.75 -25.45
N LYS A 678 10.39 76.67 -26.50
CA LYS A 678 10.83 76.87 -27.89
C LYS A 678 11.28 78.31 -28.20
N GLN A 679 10.94 79.28 -27.35
CA GLN A 679 11.26 80.70 -27.54
C GLN A 679 12.31 81.24 -26.58
N LYS A 680 12.78 80.43 -25.62
CA LYS A 680 14.05 80.63 -24.93
C LYS A 680 15.16 80.04 -25.79
#